data_AF-A0AAV3HXV1-F1
#
_entry.id   AF-A0AAV3HXV1-F1
#
_cell.length_a   1.000
_cell.length_b   1.000
_cell.length_c   1.000
_cell.angle_alpha   90.00
_cell.angle_beta   90.00
_cell.angle_gamma   90.00
#
_symmetry.space_group_name_H-M   'P 1'
#
loop_
_entity.id
_entity.type
_entity.pdbx_description
1 polymer ?
#
loop_
_entity_poly.entity_id
_entity_poly.type
_entity_poly.pdbx_seq_one_letter_code
_entity_poly.pdbx_strand_id
1 'polypeptide(L)'
;MLITGDDKDGKVIHDAGHTVFNAGNTYSGKTLVNDGLLTIASHTADGVTGMGSSEVTIASPGTLDILASTNSAGDYTLTNALKGDGLMRVQLSSSDKMFGFTHATGTEFAGVAQLKDSTFTLERDNTAALTHAMLQSDIENTTSVNVGEQSIGGLAMNGGTLIFDTDIPAATLAEGYISVDTLVVGASDYTWKGRNYQVNGTGDVLIGVPKPWNDPMANNPLTTLNLLEHDDNHVGVQLVKAQTVIGSGGSLTLRDLQGDEVEADKTLHIAQNGTVVAEGDYGFRLTTAPGDGLYVNYGLKALNIHGGQKLTLAEHGGAYGATADMSAKIGGEGDLAINTVRQVSLSNGQNDYQGATYVQMGTLRTDADGALGNTRELNISNAAIVDLNGSTQTVETFTGQMGSTVLFKEGSLTVNKGGISQGELTGGGNLNVTGGTLAVEGLNARYNALTSVSPNAEVSLDNTQGLGRGNIANDGLLTLKNVTGELRNSISGKGIVSATARTDVELDGDNSRFVGQFNIDTGSALSVNEQKNLGDASVINNGLLTISTERSWAMTHSISGSGDLTKLGTGILTLNNDSSAYQGTTDIVGGEIAFGSDSAINTASQHINIHNSGVMSGNVTTAGDVNVMSGGTLRVAKTTIGESAATWRMAARFK
;
A
#
# COMPACT_ATOMS: atom_id res chain seq x y z
N MET A 1 28.61 -25.75 2.78
CA MET A 1 28.72 -27.17 2.34
C MET A 1 29.86 -27.27 1.34
N LEU A 2 30.68 -28.34 1.39
CA LEU A 2 31.71 -28.64 0.39
C LEU A 2 31.21 -29.76 -0.54
N ILE A 3 31.24 -29.54 -1.86
CA ILE A 3 30.78 -30.43 -2.92
C ILE A 3 31.89 -30.52 -3.98
N THR A 4 32.34 -31.73 -4.26
CA THR A 4 33.40 -32.02 -5.24
C THR A 4 32.95 -33.11 -6.20
N GLY A 5 33.31 -33.02 -7.48
CA GLY A 5 33.02 -34.08 -8.48
C GLY A 5 32.89 -33.57 -9.93
N ASP A 6 33.49 -34.27 -10.88
CA ASP A 6 33.54 -33.88 -12.30
C ASP A 6 32.38 -34.44 -13.14
N ASP A 7 31.30 -34.88 -12.49
CA ASP A 7 30.11 -35.40 -13.19
C ASP A 7 29.27 -34.25 -13.76
N LYS A 8 29.34 -34.09 -15.08
CA LYS A 8 28.59 -33.07 -15.84
C LYS A 8 27.07 -33.28 -15.79
N ASP A 9 26.61 -34.48 -15.48
CA ASP A 9 25.19 -34.79 -15.35
C ASP A 9 24.68 -34.62 -13.90
N GLY A 10 25.60 -34.44 -12.95
CA GLY A 10 25.29 -34.21 -11.53
C GLY A 10 24.48 -32.94 -11.32
N LYS A 11 23.57 -32.94 -10.34
CA LYS A 11 22.73 -31.78 -10.01
C LYS A 11 22.75 -31.49 -8.53
N VAL A 12 22.97 -30.23 -8.19
CA VAL A 12 22.70 -29.65 -6.88
C VAL A 12 21.38 -28.89 -7.00
N ILE A 13 20.37 -29.29 -6.23
CA ILE A 13 19.00 -28.76 -6.33
C ILE A 13 18.64 -28.10 -5.00
N HIS A 14 18.19 -26.85 -5.07
CA HIS A 14 17.64 -26.10 -3.95
C HIS A 14 16.16 -25.80 -4.23
N ASP A 15 15.28 -26.53 -3.55
CA ASP A 15 13.83 -26.51 -3.78
C ASP A 15 13.04 -25.66 -2.77
N ALA A 16 13.64 -25.28 -1.64
CA ALA A 16 13.01 -24.44 -0.62
C ALA A 16 14.01 -24.05 0.49
N GLY A 17 13.63 -23.06 1.31
CA GLY A 17 14.39 -22.67 2.50
C GLY A 17 15.65 -21.86 2.17
N HIS A 18 16.67 -21.94 3.03
CA HIS A 18 17.91 -21.19 2.88
C HIS A 18 19.13 -22.12 2.95
N THR A 19 19.92 -22.15 1.88
CA THR A 19 21.18 -22.92 1.79
C THR A 19 22.35 -21.96 1.66
N VAL A 20 23.46 -22.23 2.36
CA VAL A 20 24.68 -21.41 2.29
C VAL A 20 25.89 -22.24 1.84
N PHE A 21 26.50 -21.82 0.73
CA PHE A 21 27.80 -22.27 0.29
C PHE A 21 28.89 -21.38 0.90
N ASN A 22 29.51 -21.90 1.95
CA ASN A 22 30.53 -21.23 2.77
C ASN A 22 31.96 -21.72 2.51
N ALA A 23 32.15 -22.53 1.46
CA ALA A 23 33.44 -23.00 0.99
C ALA A 23 33.43 -23.07 -0.54
N GLY A 24 34.59 -22.95 -1.17
CA GLY A 24 34.73 -23.14 -2.62
C GLY A 24 34.39 -24.58 -3.00
N ASN A 25 33.45 -24.74 -3.92
CA ASN A 25 33.04 -26.05 -4.45
C ASN A 25 33.72 -26.29 -5.80
N THR A 26 33.94 -27.54 -6.18
CA THR A 26 34.68 -27.89 -7.42
C THR A 26 33.88 -28.81 -8.34
N TYR A 27 32.56 -28.79 -8.27
CA TYR A 27 31.72 -29.59 -9.17
C TYR A 27 31.43 -28.86 -10.49
N SER A 28 31.17 -29.64 -11.55
CA SER A 28 30.95 -29.13 -12.93
C SER A 28 29.58 -29.47 -13.53
N GLY A 29 28.67 -30.01 -12.71
CA GLY A 29 27.30 -30.35 -13.10
C GLY A 29 26.37 -29.14 -13.17
N LYS A 30 25.15 -29.25 -12.63
CA LYS A 30 24.16 -28.16 -12.59
C LYS A 30 23.83 -27.73 -11.18
N THR A 31 23.54 -26.45 -11.01
CA THR A 31 22.96 -25.86 -9.80
C THR A 31 21.57 -25.35 -10.16
N LEU A 32 20.52 -25.93 -9.57
CA LEU A 32 19.13 -25.53 -9.80
C LEU A 32 18.61 -24.86 -8.53
N VAL A 33 18.21 -23.59 -8.64
CA VAL A 33 17.55 -22.83 -7.57
C VAL A 33 16.09 -22.67 -7.97
N ASN A 34 15.24 -23.59 -7.52
CA ASN A 34 13.84 -23.65 -7.94
C ASN A 34 12.95 -22.73 -7.09
N ASP A 35 13.24 -22.62 -5.80
CA ASP A 35 12.54 -21.76 -4.83
C ASP A 35 13.49 -21.48 -3.64
N GLY A 36 13.15 -20.54 -2.77
CA GLY A 36 13.94 -20.17 -1.60
C GLY A 36 15.22 -19.42 -1.94
N LEU A 37 16.17 -19.41 -0.99
CA LEU A 37 17.41 -18.65 -1.06
C LEU A 37 18.64 -19.58 -1.08
N LEU A 38 19.47 -19.48 -2.11
CA LEU A 38 20.82 -20.06 -2.12
C LEU A 38 21.85 -18.94 -2.01
N THR A 39 22.63 -18.92 -0.92
CA THR A 39 23.68 -17.91 -0.69
C THR A 39 25.07 -18.45 -0.95
N ILE A 40 25.87 -17.70 -1.70
CA ILE A 40 27.30 -17.91 -1.92
C ILE A 40 28.05 -16.93 -1.01
N ALA A 41 28.62 -17.43 0.09
CA ALA A 41 29.25 -16.63 1.14
C ALA A 41 30.79 -16.74 1.19
N SER A 42 31.38 -17.58 0.33
CA SER A 42 32.83 -17.79 0.25
C SER A 42 33.31 -17.61 -1.18
N HIS A 43 34.36 -16.80 -1.34
CA HIS A 43 34.98 -16.50 -2.62
C HIS A 43 36.50 -16.57 -2.48
N THR A 44 37.16 -17.14 -3.48
CA THR A 44 38.61 -17.01 -3.65
C THR A 44 38.91 -15.90 -4.67
N ALA A 45 40.13 -15.35 -4.65
CA ALA A 45 40.57 -14.35 -5.62
C ALA A 45 40.58 -14.87 -7.08
N ASP A 46 40.53 -16.19 -7.26
CA ASP A 46 40.62 -16.86 -8.56
C ASP A 46 39.24 -17.20 -9.17
N GLY A 47 38.15 -16.67 -8.61
CA GLY A 47 36.79 -16.90 -9.14
C GLY A 47 36.27 -18.33 -8.94
N VAL A 48 36.89 -19.12 -8.04
CA VAL A 48 36.33 -20.42 -7.61
C VAL A 48 35.19 -20.13 -6.65
N THR A 49 33.99 -20.14 -7.21
CA THR A 49 32.75 -19.85 -6.51
C THR A 49 32.39 -21.01 -5.57
N GLY A 50 31.51 -20.74 -4.60
CA GLY A 50 30.77 -21.81 -3.93
C GLY A 50 29.96 -22.70 -4.90
N MET A 51 29.97 -22.49 -6.22
CA MET A 51 29.25 -23.32 -7.19
C MET A 51 30.16 -24.11 -8.14
N GLY A 52 31.49 -23.99 -8.03
CA GLY A 52 32.40 -24.61 -8.98
C GLY A 52 32.17 -24.09 -10.40
N SER A 53 32.30 -24.96 -11.41
CA SER A 53 32.11 -24.62 -12.83
C SER A 53 30.72 -25.01 -13.36
N SER A 54 29.74 -25.17 -12.48
CA SER A 54 28.40 -25.61 -12.84
C SER A 54 27.66 -24.65 -13.76
N GLU A 55 26.71 -25.18 -14.52
CA GLU A 55 25.61 -24.38 -15.09
C GLU A 55 24.61 -24.04 -13.97
N VAL A 56 24.24 -22.78 -13.84
CA VAL A 56 23.33 -22.29 -12.80
C VAL A 56 22.00 -21.90 -13.45
N THR A 57 20.90 -22.45 -12.96
CA THR A 57 19.54 -22.05 -13.34
C THR A 57 18.79 -21.56 -12.12
N ILE A 58 18.28 -20.32 -12.18
CA ILE A 58 17.45 -19.73 -11.15
C ILE A 58 16.02 -19.66 -11.70
N ALA A 59 15.13 -20.53 -11.23
CA ALA A 59 13.72 -20.44 -11.60
C ALA A 59 13.02 -19.42 -10.69
N SER A 60 11.97 -18.77 -11.17
CA SER A 60 11.06 -18.00 -10.33
C SER A 60 10.21 -18.95 -9.45
N PRO A 61 10.11 -18.74 -8.12
CA PRO A 61 10.51 -17.55 -7.36
C PRO A 61 11.88 -17.65 -6.66
N GLY A 62 12.70 -18.65 -6.98
CA GLY A 62 14.04 -18.87 -6.44
C GLY A 62 14.96 -17.65 -6.50
N THR A 63 15.89 -17.58 -5.54
CA THR A 63 16.86 -16.49 -5.39
C THR A 63 18.27 -17.03 -5.18
N LEU A 64 19.21 -16.59 -6.02
CA LEU A 64 20.65 -16.76 -5.80
C LEU A 64 21.21 -15.47 -5.18
N ASP A 65 21.90 -15.60 -4.05
CA ASP A 65 22.48 -14.49 -3.29
C ASP A 65 24.00 -14.59 -3.32
N ILE A 66 24.67 -13.58 -3.86
CA ILE A 66 26.13 -13.52 -3.92
C ILE A 66 26.58 -12.49 -2.88
N LEU A 67 27.12 -12.99 -1.75
CA LEU A 67 27.55 -12.17 -0.61
C LEU A 67 29.07 -12.27 -0.41
N ALA A 68 29.81 -11.17 -0.46
CA ALA A 68 31.27 -11.18 -0.31
C ALA A 68 31.75 -11.00 1.14
N SER A 69 31.31 -11.87 2.07
CA SER A 69 31.53 -11.67 3.51
C SER A 69 32.91 -12.08 4.06
N THR A 70 33.79 -12.73 3.29
CA THR A 70 34.96 -13.43 3.89
C THR A 70 36.32 -13.19 3.24
N ASN A 71 36.47 -12.34 2.23
CA ASN A 71 37.80 -11.95 1.77
C ASN A 71 37.91 -10.42 1.60
N SER A 72 39.06 -9.87 1.97
CA SER A 72 39.38 -8.45 1.80
C SER A 72 39.81 -8.13 0.35
N ALA A 73 39.39 -8.92 -0.64
CA ALA A 73 40.05 -9.08 -1.94
C ALA A 73 39.36 -8.43 -3.16
N GLY A 74 38.49 -7.44 -2.98
CA GLY A 74 38.23 -6.48 -4.05
C GLY A 74 37.02 -6.83 -4.93
N ASP A 75 37.10 -7.78 -5.85
CA ASP A 75 36.10 -7.87 -6.92
C ASP A 75 35.49 -9.28 -7.03
N TYR A 76 34.31 -9.40 -7.64
CA TYR A 76 33.64 -10.66 -7.92
C TYR A 76 33.24 -10.74 -9.39
N THR A 77 33.65 -11.82 -10.06
CA THR A 77 33.21 -12.11 -11.43
C THR A 77 32.53 -13.47 -11.48
N LEU A 78 31.27 -13.51 -11.97
CA LEU A 78 30.54 -14.75 -12.18
C LEU A 78 31.07 -15.47 -13.43
N THR A 79 31.58 -16.68 -13.23
CA THR A 79 32.18 -17.53 -14.27
C THR A 79 31.26 -18.66 -14.74
N ASN A 80 30.10 -18.81 -14.10
CA ASN A 80 29.12 -19.84 -14.37
C ASN A 80 28.16 -19.43 -15.50
N ALA A 81 27.80 -20.39 -16.36
CA ALA A 81 26.67 -20.23 -17.28
C ALA A 81 25.39 -19.98 -16.47
N LEU A 82 24.63 -18.94 -16.80
CA LEU A 82 23.47 -18.50 -16.02
C LEU A 82 22.20 -18.52 -16.87
N LYS A 83 21.14 -19.11 -16.31
CA LYS A 83 19.83 -19.28 -16.95
C LYS A 83 18.69 -19.03 -15.98
N GLY A 84 17.50 -18.87 -16.54
CA GLY A 84 16.24 -18.80 -15.80
C GLY A 84 15.74 -17.38 -15.56
N ASP A 85 14.63 -17.29 -14.86
CA ASP A 85 13.81 -16.09 -14.67
C ASP A 85 13.71 -15.64 -13.20
N GLY A 86 14.42 -16.30 -12.29
CA GLY A 86 14.48 -15.95 -10.87
C GLY A 86 15.38 -14.75 -10.55
N LEU A 87 15.61 -14.52 -9.26
CA LEU A 87 16.37 -13.36 -8.78
C LEU A 87 17.83 -13.73 -8.52
N MET A 88 18.77 -12.98 -9.09
CA MET A 88 20.16 -12.95 -8.66
C MET A 88 20.41 -11.66 -7.90
N ARG A 89 20.79 -11.77 -6.63
CA ARG A 89 21.19 -10.63 -5.79
C ARG A 89 22.69 -10.62 -5.61
N VAL A 90 23.28 -9.44 -5.69
CA VAL A 90 24.70 -9.21 -5.44
C VAL A 90 24.83 -8.13 -4.39
N GLN A 91 25.54 -8.46 -3.31
CA GLN A 91 25.95 -7.50 -2.30
C GLN A 91 27.41 -7.78 -1.96
N LEU A 92 28.31 -6.89 -2.38
CA LEU A 92 29.73 -7.03 -2.10
C LEU A 92 30.08 -6.35 -0.77
N SER A 93 31.36 -6.36 -0.41
CA SER A 93 31.82 -5.88 0.90
C SER A 93 31.83 -4.35 1.03
N SER A 94 31.81 -3.62 -0.08
CA SER A 94 31.70 -2.16 -0.14
C SER A 94 31.38 -1.68 -1.55
N SER A 95 30.87 -0.46 -1.68
CA SER A 95 30.43 0.15 -2.95
C SER A 95 31.52 0.34 -4.01
N ASP A 96 32.80 0.27 -3.64
CA ASP A 96 33.96 0.38 -4.54
C ASP A 96 34.41 -0.97 -5.14
N LYS A 97 33.69 -2.05 -4.85
CA LYS A 97 34.02 -3.43 -5.26
C LYS A 97 33.30 -3.79 -6.55
N MET A 98 33.98 -4.36 -7.53
CA MET A 98 33.40 -4.64 -8.84
C MET A 98 32.65 -5.97 -8.87
N PHE A 99 31.43 -5.97 -9.41
CA PHE A 99 30.76 -7.16 -9.90
C PHE A 99 30.90 -7.27 -11.42
N GLY A 100 30.98 -8.47 -11.96
CA GLY A 100 30.98 -8.70 -13.41
C GLY A 100 30.60 -10.12 -13.81
N PHE A 101 30.37 -10.30 -15.09
CA PHE A 101 30.13 -11.57 -15.77
C PHE A 101 31.29 -11.87 -16.72
N THR A 102 31.53 -13.15 -16.95
CA THR A 102 32.42 -13.60 -18.02
C THR A 102 31.61 -14.04 -19.24
N HIS A 103 32.29 -14.21 -20.36
CA HIS A 103 31.72 -14.83 -21.56
C HIS A 103 31.01 -16.17 -21.31
N ALA A 104 31.47 -16.96 -20.33
CA ALA A 104 30.87 -18.24 -19.99
C ALA A 104 29.46 -18.12 -19.42
N THR A 105 29.06 -16.95 -18.90
CA THR A 105 27.72 -16.69 -18.40
C THR A 105 26.65 -16.85 -19.49
N GLY A 106 26.97 -16.48 -20.73
CA GLY A 106 26.03 -16.55 -21.85
C GLY A 106 24.95 -15.47 -21.78
N THR A 107 23.85 -15.66 -22.51
CA THR A 107 22.77 -14.65 -22.68
C THR A 107 21.39 -15.15 -22.25
N GLU A 108 21.31 -16.34 -21.66
CA GLU A 108 20.06 -17.06 -21.38
C GLU A 108 19.37 -16.64 -20.07
N PHE A 109 20.02 -15.83 -19.23
CA PHE A 109 19.39 -15.29 -18.03
C PHE A 109 18.36 -14.23 -18.40
N ALA A 110 17.13 -14.39 -17.89
CA ALA A 110 15.99 -13.51 -18.17
C ALA A 110 15.32 -12.98 -16.89
N GLY A 111 15.92 -13.26 -15.73
CA GLY A 111 15.43 -12.83 -14.43
C GLY A 111 15.83 -11.40 -14.07
N VAL A 112 16.06 -11.16 -12.79
CA VAL A 112 16.52 -9.86 -12.27
C VAL A 112 17.91 -9.99 -11.69
N ALA A 113 18.84 -9.15 -12.13
CA ALA A 113 20.13 -8.93 -11.50
C ALA A 113 20.04 -7.68 -10.60
N GLN A 114 19.87 -7.90 -9.30
CA GLN A 114 19.78 -6.85 -8.29
C GLN A 114 21.17 -6.61 -7.71
N LEU A 115 21.72 -5.42 -7.93
CA LEU A 115 23.08 -5.06 -7.51
C LEU A 115 23.03 -4.02 -6.40
N LYS A 116 23.72 -4.30 -5.30
CA LYS A 116 23.89 -3.45 -4.13
C LYS A 116 25.36 -3.43 -3.71
N ASP A 117 25.81 -2.37 -3.03
CA ASP A 117 27.17 -2.24 -2.46
C ASP A 117 28.25 -2.71 -3.46
N SER A 118 28.22 -2.19 -4.69
CA SER A 118 29.09 -2.65 -5.79
C SER A 118 29.23 -1.64 -6.92
N THR A 119 30.30 -1.76 -7.69
CA THR A 119 30.41 -1.15 -9.02
C THR A 119 30.09 -2.19 -10.11
N PHE A 120 29.51 -1.73 -11.21
CA PHE A 120 29.22 -2.54 -12.39
C PHE A 120 29.48 -1.70 -13.65
N THR A 121 30.00 -2.31 -14.71
CA THR A 121 30.17 -1.61 -15.99
C THR A 121 29.37 -2.33 -17.07
N LEU A 122 28.43 -1.64 -17.70
CA LEU A 122 27.72 -2.14 -18.86
C LEU A 122 28.65 -2.06 -20.08
N GLU A 123 29.31 -3.18 -20.36
CA GLU A 123 30.09 -3.43 -21.56
C GLU A 123 30.20 -4.93 -21.86
N ARG A 124 30.42 -5.30 -23.13
CA ARG A 124 30.82 -6.65 -23.55
C ARG A 124 29.98 -7.78 -22.89
N ASP A 125 30.64 -8.66 -22.13
CA ASP A 125 30.04 -9.83 -21.49
C ASP A 125 28.98 -9.44 -20.44
N ASN A 126 29.15 -8.29 -19.77
CA ASN A 126 28.17 -7.80 -18.81
C ASN A 126 26.84 -7.42 -19.49
N THR A 127 26.93 -6.74 -20.62
CA THR A 127 25.76 -6.39 -21.45
C THR A 127 25.15 -7.66 -22.05
N ALA A 128 25.98 -8.58 -22.57
CA ALA A 128 25.50 -9.84 -23.14
C ALA A 128 24.73 -10.68 -22.12
N ALA A 129 25.24 -10.81 -20.88
CA ALA A 129 24.58 -11.54 -19.80
C ALA A 129 23.20 -10.99 -19.42
N LEU A 130 22.96 -9.70 -19.66
CA LEU A 130 21.72 -9.02 -19.30
C LEU A 130 20.77 -8.80 -20.48
N THR A 131 21.07 -9.36 -21.67
CA THR A 131 20.27 -9.19 -22.91
C THR A 131 18.76 -9.39 -22.69
N HIS A 132 18.35 -10.31 -21.81
CA HIS A 132 16.94 -10.61 -21.53
C HIS A 132 16.54 -10.34 -20.07
N ALA A 133 17.46 -9.80 -19.26
CA ALA A 133 17.29 -9.65 -17.81
C ALA A 133 17.06 -8.18 -17.43
N MET A 134 16.41 -7.97 -16.30
CA MET A 134 16.31 -6.67 -15.65
C MET A 134 17.57 -6.42 -14.82
N LEU A 135 18.25 -5.29 -15.06
CA LEU A 135 19.24 -4.74 -14.14
C LEU A 135 18.53 -3.85 -13.13
N GLN A 136 18.56 -4.21 -11.85
CA GLN A 136 18.08 -3.34 -10.78
C GLN A 136 19.28 -2.75 -10.02
N SER A 137 19.43 -1.44 -10.06
CA SER A 137 20.49 -0.71 -9.36
C SER A 137 19.96 -0.21 -8.01
N ASP A 138 20.33 -0.92 -6.94
CA ASP A 138 19.96 -0.57 -5.57
C ASP A 138 20.91 0.49 -4.98
N ILE A 139 20.53 1.05 -3.84
CA ILE A 139 21.36 1.95 -3.04
C ILE A 139 22.81 1.44 -2.91
N GLU A 140 23.77 2.35 -3.02
CA GLU A 140 25.22 2.06 -2.99
C GLU A 140 25.75 1.18 -4.14
N ASN A 141 24.93 0.86 -5.16
CA ASN A 141 25.44 0.41 -6.45
C ASN A 141 25.77 1.58 -7.38
N THR A 142 26.89 1.46 -8.09
CA THR A 142 27.29 2.38 -9.15
C THR A 142 27.45 1.62 -10.47
N THR A 143 26.58 1.88 -11.44
CA THR A 143 26.66 1.30 -12.78
C THR A 143 27.16 2.33 -13.79
N SER A 144 28.32 2.08 -14.39
CA SER A 144 28.87 2.89 -15.49
C SER A 144 28.47 2.34 -16.85
N VAL A 145 28.14 3.21 -17.79
CA VAL A 145 27.75 2.86 -19.17
C VAL A 145 28.91 3.18 -20.09
N ASN A 146 29.50 2.15 -20.69
CA ASN A 146 30.62 2.34 -21.63
C ASN A 146 30.11 2.78 -23.01
N VAL A 147 31.01 3.32 -23.84
CA VAL A 147 30.73 3.83 -25.19
C VAL A 147 30.02 2.78 -26.05
N GLY A 148 29.04 3.24 -26.83
CA GLY A 148 28.17 2.42 -27.66
C GLY A 148 26.85 2.02 -27.00
N GLU A 149 26.02 1.33 -27.76
CA GLU A 149 24.71 0.84 -27.30
C GLU A 149 24.88 -0.37 -26.37
N GLN A 150 24.36 -0.26 -25.15
CA GLN A 150 24.27 -1.36 -24.18
C GLN A 150 22.83 -1.91 -24.18
N SER A 151 22.59 -2.99 -24.93
CA SER A 151 21.25 -3.61 -25.03
C SER A 151 21.03 -4.64 -23.91
N ILE A 152 20.07 -4.38 -23.02
CA ILE A 152 19.67 -5.29 -21.93
C ILE A 152 18.14 -5.42 -21.89
N GLY A 153 17.60 -6.39 -21.13
CA GLY A 153 16.16 -6.62 -21.09
C GLY A 153 15.39 -5.48 -20.40
N GLY A 154 15.88 -5.02 -19.26
CA GLY A 154 15.26 -3.93 -18.51
C GLY A 154 16.25 -3.20 -17.60
N LEU A 155 15.87 -2.00 -17.17
CA LEU A 155 16.58 -1.22 -16.16
C LEU A 155 15.60 -0.70 -15.11
N ALA A 156 15.89 -0.92 -13.83
CA ALA A 156 15.12 -0.40 -12.71
C ALA A 156 16.02 0.36 -11.73
N MET A 157 15.61 1.57 -11.36
CA MET A 157 16.30 2.40 -10.36
C MET A 157 15.70 2.18 -8.97
N ASN A 158 16.56 1.92 -7.99
CA ASN A 158 16.18 1.72 -6.60
C ASN A 158 17.19 2.36 -5.63
N GLY A 159 17.51 3.64 -5.87
CA GLY A 159 18.47 4.44 -5.10
C GLY A 159 19.92 4.31 -5.55
N GLY A 160 20.21 3.49 -6.56
CA GLY A 160 21.55 3.35 -7.13
C GLY A 160 21.98 4.55 -8.00
N THR A 161 23.20 4.46 -8.51
CA THR A 161 23.86 5.50 -9.31
C THR A 161 24.15 4.99 -10.72
N LEU A 162 23.77 5.74 -11.76
CA LEU A 162 24.19 5.52 -13.14
C LEU A 162 25.22 6.57 -13.56
N ILE A 163 26.26 6.17 -14.28
CA ILE A 163 27.27 7.08 -14.82
C ILE A 163 27.30 6.94 -16.34
N PHE A 164 27.11 8.05 -17.04
CA PHE A 164 27.27 8.13 -18.49
C PHE A 164 28.45 9.04 -18.84
N ASP A 165 29.32 8.56 -19.72
CA ASP A 165 30.39 9.38 -20.30
C ASP A 165 29.79 10.29 -21.38
N THR A 166 29.19 11.39 -20.94
CA THR A 166 28.48 12.35 -21.80
C THR A 166 28.61 13.75 -21.21
N ASP A 167 29.20 14.66 -21.98
CA ASP A 167 29.41 16.05 -21.56
C ASP A 167 28.28 16.97 -22.04
N ILE A 168 27.45 17.46 -21.12
CA ILE A 168 26.44 18.49 -21.44
C ILE A 168 27.00 19.91 -21.23
N PRO A 169 26.62 20.88 -22.08
CA PRO A 169 25.55 20.87 -23.06
C PRO A 169 26.08 20.53 -24.47
N ALA A 170 27.37 20.17 -24.58
CA ALA A 170 28.08 20.08 -25.84
C ALA A 170 27.63 18.83 -26.61
N ALA A 171 27.33 17.76 -25.87
CA ALA A 171 26.73 16.56 -26.40
C ALA A 171 25.31 16.83 -26.91
N THR A 172 25.03 16.34 -28.11
CA THR A 172 23.68 16.25 -28.70
C THR A 172 23.18 14.80 -28.75
N LEU A 173 24.08 13.84 -28.51
CA LEU A 173 23.85 12.41 -28.41
C LEU A 173 24.77 11.88 -27.32
N ALA A 174 24.35 10.84 -26.60
CA ALA A 174 25.20 10.17 -25.62
C ALA A 174 26.23 9.27 -26.35
N GLU A 175 27.48 9.29 -25.89
CA GLU A 175 28.53 8.41 -26.48
C GLU A 175 28.31 6.94 -26.12
N GLY A 176 27.81 6.68 -24.91
CA GLY A 176 27.27 5.40 -24.46
C GLY A 176 25.83 5.56 -23.98
N TYR A 177 24.94 4.67 -24.39
CA TYR A 177 23.53 4.70 -23.96
C TYR A 177 23.00 3.28 -23.75
N ILE A 178 21.94 3.15 -22.96
CA ILE A 178 21.30 1.85 -22.70
C ILE A 178 20.06 1.72 -23.57
N SER A 179 19.85 0.55 -24.19
CA SER A 179 18.59 0.20 -24.86
C SER A 179 17.90 -0.92 -24.09
N VAL A 180 16.64 -0.72 -23.70
CA VAL A 180 15.85 -1.67 -22.90
C VAL A 180 14.44 -1.88 -23.43
N ASP A 181 13.81 -3.00 -23.08
CA ASP A 181 12.37 -3.16 -23.27
C ASP A 181 11.60 -2.37 -22.21
N THR A 182 12.03 -2.44 -20.95
CA THR A 182 11.36 -1.76 -19.82
C THR A 182 12.34 -0.93 -19.00
N LEU A 183 12.02 0.35 -18.83
CA LEU A 183 12.68 1.28 -17.90
C LEU A 183 11.74 1.57 -16.73
N VAL A 184 12.23 1.41 -15.50
CA VAL A 184 11.50 1.72 -14.26
C VAL A 184 12.26 2.80 -13.49
N VAL A 185 11.70 4.00 -13.45
CA VAL A 185 12.25 5.18 -12.76
C VAL A 185 11.10 5.96 -12.13
N GLY A 186 11.25 6.46 -10.92
CA GLY A 186 10.20 7.21 -10.21
C GLY A 186 8.94 6.44 -9.83
N ALA A 187 8.92 5.12 -10.02
CA ALA A 187 7.85 4.23 -9.58
C ALA A 187 8.25 3.48 -8.30
N SER A 188 7.26 2.98 -7.55
CA SER A 188 7.50 2.24 -6.31
C SER A 188 7.48 0.72 -6.47
N ASP A 189 6.96 0.23 -7.60
CA ASP A 189 6.96 -1.18 -7.91
C ASP A 189 6.99 -1.45 -9.41
N TYR A 190 7.32 -2.70 -9.74
CA TYR A 190 7.15 -3.25 -11.08
C TYR A 190 7.02 -4.78 -11.02
N THR A 191 6.42 -5.36 -12.04
CA THR A 191 6.37 -6.82 -12.24
C THR A 191 7.32 -7.22 -13.34
N TRP A 192 8.19 -8.19 -13.08
CA TRP A 192 9.06 -8.81 -14.08
C TRP A 192 8.95 -10.33 -14.01
N LYS A 193 8.70 -10.97 -15.16
CA LYS A 193 8.51 -12.44 -15.28
C LYS A 193 7.56 -13.03 -14.21
N GLY A 194 6.49 -12.33 -13.90
CA GLY A 194 5.47 -12.77 -12.94
C GLY A 194 5.82 -12.60 -11.46
N ARG A 195 6.97 -12.00 -11.13
CA ARG A 195 7.36 -11.62 -9.77
C ARG A 195 7.28 -10.10 -9.60
N ASN A 196 6.74 -9.64 -8.48
CA ASN A 196 6.67 -8.23 -8.12
C ASN A 196 7.93 -7.81 -7.37
N TYR A 197 8.44 -6.63 -7.71
CA TYR A 197 9.61 -6.01 -7.11
C TYR A 197 9.20 -4.66 -6.57
N GLN A 198 9.65 -4.35 -5.35
CA GLN A 198 9.46 -3.07 -4.71
C GLN A 198 10.74 -2.27 -4.91
N VAL A 199 10.60 -1.04 -5.37
CA VAL A 199 11.69 -0.09 -5.56
C VAL A 199 11.26 1.26 -4.99
N ASN A 200 12.19 2.19 -4.79
CA ASN A 200 11.83 3.56 -4.44
C ASN A 200 11.76 4.49 -5.67
N GLY A 201 12.17 4.00 -6.84
CA GLY A 201 12.20 4.77 -8.08
C GLY A 201 13.17 5.96 -8.09
N THR A 202 13.93 6.18 -7.01
CA THR A 202 14.90 7.27 -6.93
C THR A 202 16.30 6.78 -7.30
N GLY A 203 17.25 7.71 -7.38
CA GLY A 203 18.63 7.41 -7.69
C GLY A 203 19.33 8.59 -8.33
N ASP A 204 20.60 8.41 -8.59
CA ASP A 204 21.46 9.44 -9.15
C ASP A 204 21.87 9.09 -10.58
N VAL A 205 21.95 10.09 -11.45
CA VAL A 205 22.55 9.98 -12.77
C VAL A 205 23.68 11.00 -12.86
N LEU A 206 24.89 10.53 -13.11
CA LEU A 206 26.09 11.35 -13.22
C LEU A 206 26.48 11.48 -14.69
N ILE A 207 26.80 12.71 -15.06
CA ILE A 207 27.26 13.10 -16.39
C ILE A 207 28.32 14.20 -16.28
N GLY A 208 29.06 14.43 -17.37
CA GLY A 208 30.01 15.53 -17.44
C GLY A 208 29.31 16.87 -17.55
N VAL A 209 29.59 17.78 -16.60
CA VAL A 209 29.10 19.18 -16.61
C VAL A 209 30.29 20.13 -16.38
N PRO A 210 31.01 20.53 -17.45
CA PRO A 210 32.24 21.32 -17.31
C PRO A 210 32.01 22.69 -16.64
N LYS A 211 32.77 23.00 -15.58
CA LYS A 211 32.73 24.29 -14.86
C LYS A 211 33.88 25.23 -15.32
N PRO A 212 33.65 26.55 -15.54
CA PRO A 212 32.36 27.23 -15.52
C PRO A 212 31.54 26.83 -16.74
N TRP A 213 30.28 26.50 -16.50
CA TRP A 213 29.41 26.08 -17.58
C TRP A 213 28.79 27.30 -18.27
N ASN A 214 28.86 27.36 -19.60
CA ASN A 214 28.20 28.37 -20.42
C ASN A 214 27.02 27.72 -21.13
N ASP A 215 25.80 27.97 -20.64
CA ASP A 215 24.58 27.46 -21.26
C ASP A 215 24.03 28.47 -22.29
N PRO A 216 24.00 28.13 -23.59
CA PRO A 216 23.37 28.99 -24.60
C PRO A 216 21.86 29.14 -24.41
N MET A 217 21.20 28.23 -23.69
CA MET A 217 19.76 28.24 -23.45
C MET A 217 19.33 29.09 -22.24
N ALA A 218 20.27 29.38 -21.33
CA ALA A 218 20.12 30.25 -20.18
C ALA A 218 19.35 31.54 -20.53
N ASN A 219 19.63 32.17 -21.66
CA ASN A 219 19.01 33.44 -22.04
C ASN A 219 17.57 33.33 -22.56
N ASN A 220 17.02 32.13 -22.71
CA ASN A 220 15.73 31.92 -23.36
C ASN A 220 14.91 30.73 -22.77
N PRO A 221 14.69 30.64 -21.45
CA PRO A 221 13.72 29.70 -20.92
C PRO A 221 12.35 30.02 -21.53
N LEU A 222 11.70 29.02 -22.12
CA LEU A 222 10.43 29.17 -22.83
C LEU A 222 9.27 29.38 -21.86
N THR A 223 9.21 30.56 -21.25
CA THR A 223 8.18 30.95 -20.26
C THR A 223 6.89 31.47 -20.89
N THR A 224 6.80 31.49 -22.22
CA THR A 224 5.58 31.83 -22.96
C THR A 224 4.60 30.67 -23.09
N LEU A 225 5.00 29.48 -22.66
CA LEU A 225 4.23 28.26 -22.74
C LEU A 225 3.34 28.09 -21.49
N ASN A 226 2.52 27.06 -21.48
CA ASN A 226 1.85 26.66 -20.25
C ASN A 226 2.88 26.11 -19.26
N LEU A 227 2.66 26.31 -17.96
CA LEU A 227 3.60 25.88 -16.92
C LEU A 227 3.89 24.37 -16.93
N LEU A 228 2.89 23.53 -17.26
CA LEU A 228 3.04 22.07 -17.40
C LEU A 228 3.86 21.66 -18.63
N GLU A 229 4.19 22.60 -19.52
CA GLU A 229 5.07 22.32 -20.65
C GLU A 229 6.51 22.73 -20.33
N HIS A 230 6.76 23.47 -19.26
CA HIS A 230 8.09 24.02 -18.98
C HIS A 230 9.11 22.95 -18.57
N ASP A 231 8.66 21.82 -18.03
CA ASP A 231 9.51 20.75 -17.51
C ASP A 231 9.88 19.69 -18.57
N ASP A 232 9.04 19.53 -19.60
CA ASP A 232 9.23 18.53 -20.66
C ASP A 232 9.79 19.09 -21.98
N ASN A 233 10.09 20.39 -22.02
CA ASN A 233 10.62 21.04 -23.21
C ASN A 233 12.12 20.82 -23.44
N HIS A 234 12.55 21.13 -24.66
CA HIS A 234 13.93 21.01 -25.12
C HIS A 234 14.55 19.64 -24.82
N VAL A 235 13.92 18.59 -25.36
CA VAL A 235 14.46 17.23 -25.27
C VAL A 235 15.91 17.23 -25.77
N GLY A 236 16.83 16.94 -24.85
CA GLY A 236 18.27 17.02 -25.06
C GLY A 236 18.84 15.64 -25.38
N VAL A 237 19.67 15.12 -24.49
CA VAL A 237 20.43 13.89 -24.74
C VAL A 237 19.67 12.68 -24.18
N GLN A 238 19.37 11.69 -25.03
CA GLN A 238 18.80 10.40 -24.60
C GLN A 238 19.89 9.53 -23.99
N LEU A 239 19.76 9.20 -22.70
CA LEU A 239 20.69 8.32 -21.97
C LEU A 239 20.21 6.86 -21.98
N VAL A 240 18.90 6.66 -21.91
CA VAL A 240 18.26 5.35 -21.99
C VAL A 240 17.14 5.40 -23.01
N LYS A 241 17.11 4.43 -23.93
CA LYS A 241 16.02 4.19 -24.86
C LYS A 241 15.19 3.01 -24.36
N ALA A 242 13.88 3.17 -24.29
CA ALA A 242 12.97 2.16 -23.75
C ALA A 242 11.73 1.97 -24.64
N GLN A 243 11.18 0.74 -24.68
CA GLN A 243 9.86 0.53 -25.29
C GLN A 243 8.72 0.86 -24.31
N THR A 244 8.92 0.58 -23.03
CA THR A 244 7.99 0.87 -21.94
C THR A 244 8.72 1.63 -20.85
N VAL A 245 8.14 2.75 -20.42
CA VAL A 245 8.60 3.50 -19.25
C VAL A 245 7.54 3.39 -18.15
N ILE A 246 7.98 3.06 -16.94
CA ILE A 246 7.17 3.01 -15.72
C ILE A 246 7.70 4.06 -14.76
N GLY A 247 6.83 5.01 -14.39
CA GLY A 247 7.12 6.17 -13.55
C GLY A 247 7.77 7.34 -14.31
N SER A 248 8.48 8.22 -13.59
CA SER A 248 9.05 9.46 -14.14
C SER A 248 10.52 9.68 -13.79
N GLY A 249 11.29 10.15 -14.78
CA GLY A 249 12.68 10.55 -14.61
C GLY A 249 12.86 11.77 -13.70
N GLY A 250 11.78 12.55 -13.46
CA GLY A 250 11.82 13.71 -12.56
C GLY A 250 12.11 13.37 -11.10
N SER A 251 11.90 12.12 -10.71
CA SER A 251 12.22 11.60 -9.36
C SER A 251 13.70 11.22 -9.18
N LEU A 252 14.51 11.29 -10.25
CA LEU A 252 15.96 11.06 -10.19
C LEU A 252 16.72 12.38 -10.02
N THR A 253 17.89 12.31 -9.41
CA THR A 253 18.76 13.47 -9.24
C THR A 253 19.87 13.47 -10.29
N LEU A 254 20.00 14.59 -11.00
CA LEU A 254 21.11 14.80 -11.94
C LEU A 254 22.32 15.35 -11.18
N ARG A 255 23.47 14.69 -11.32
CA ARG A 255 24.74 15.07 -10.68
C ARG A 255 25.85 15.23 -11.71
N ASP A 256 26.87 16.00 -11.35
CA ASP A 256 28.12 16.02 -12.11
C ASP A 256 28.99 14.79 -11.77
N LEU A 257 30.08 14.57 -12.52
CA LEU A 257 31.02 13.46 -12.27
C LEU A 257 31.77 13.56 -10.92
N GLN A 258 31.64 14.66 -10.17
CA GLN A 258 32.17 14.78 -8.81
C GLN A 258 31.14 14.34 -7.76
N GLY A 259 29.88 14.11 -8.16
CA GLY A 259 28.78 13.73 -7.29
C GLY A 259 27.98 14.92 -6.75
N ASP A 260 28.31 16.15 -7.14
CA ASP A 260 27.54 17.32 -6.76
C ASP A 260 26.25 17.39 -7.60
N GLU A 261 25.14 17.83 -7.01
CA GLU A 261 23.91 18.05 -7.77
C GLU A 261 24.12 19.14 -8.82
N VAL A 262 23.57 18.93 -10.02
CA VAL A 262 23.58 19.96 -11.05
C VAL A 262 22.61 21.06 -10.63
N GLU A 263 23.17 22.17 -10.19
CA GLU A 263 22.44 23.36 -9.74
C GLU A 263 21.51 23.92 -10.81
N ALA A 264 20.47 24.63 -10.37
CA ALA A 264 19.67 25.42 -11.28
C ALA A 264 20.52 26.54 -11.90
N ASP A 265 20.32 26.78 -13.19
CA ASP A 265 20.97 27.87 -13.91
C ASP A 265 20.27 29.21 -13.60
N LYS A 266 18.93 29.21 -13.54
CA LYS A 266 18.13 30.42 -13.29
C LYS A 266 16.93 30.17 -12.41
N THR A 267 16.62 31.16 -11.60
CA THR A 267 15.35 31.25 -10.86
C THR A 267 14.50 32.36 -11.44
N LEU A 268 13.23 32.06 -11.76
CA LEU A 268 12.27 33.00 -12.34
C LEU A 268 10.97 33.03 -11.56
N HIS A 269 10.40 34.22 -11.40
CA HIS A 269 9.08 34.39 -10.83
C HIS A 269 8.01 33.70 -11.68
N ILE A 270 7.18 32.87 -11.03
CA ILE A 270 5.96 32.31 -11.61
C ILE A 270 4.80 33.19 -11.18
N ALA A 271 4.24 33.93 -12.13
CA ALA A 271 3.12 34.83 -11.88
C ALA A 271 1.83 34.30 -12.50
N GLN A 272 0.75 34.31 -11.72
CA GLN A 272 -0.60 33.96 -12.17
C GLN A 272 -1.52 35.15 -11.92
N ASN A 273 -2.23 35.60 -12.95
CA ASN A 273 -3.10 36.79 -12.91
C ASN A 273 -2.39 38.06 -12.40
N GLY A 274 -1.09 38.21 -12.70
CA GLY A 274 -0.29 39.36 -12.30
C GLY A 274 0.31 39.29 -10.88
N THR A 275 0.04 38.23 -10.12
CA THR A 275 0.63 38.00 -8.78
C THR A 275 1.71 36.93 -8.87
N VAL A 276 2.89 37.17 -8.30
CA VAL A 276 3.93 36.15 -8.16
C VAL A 276 3.53 35.16 -7.07
N VAL A 277 3.30 33.91 -7.47
CA VAL A 277 2.81 32.83 -6.58
C VAL A 277 3.89 31.81 -6.22
N ALA A 278 4.95 31.71 -7.01
CA ALA A 278 6.06 30.79 -6.77
C ALA A 278 7.35 31.31 -7.43
N GLU A 279 8.48 30.74 -7.04
CA GLU A 279 9.70 30.74 -7.85
C GLU A 279 9.80 29.43 -8.65
N GLY A 280 10.31 29.51 -9.88
CA GLY A 280 10.63 28.36 -10.70
C GLY A 280 12.12 28.30 -10.98
N ASP A 281 12.75 27.18 -10.64
CA ASP A 281 14.16 26.91 -10.88
C ASP A 281 14.31 26.17 -12.21
N TYR A 282 15.06 26.76 -13.14
CA TYR A 282 15.31 26.25 -14.49
C TYR A 282 16.76 25.81 -14.61
N GLY A 283 16.97 24.68 -15.27
CA GLY A 283 18.29 24.11 -15.48
C GLY A 283 18.19 22.75 -16.13
N PHE A 284 19.30 22.02 -16.11
CA PHE A 284 19.34 20.65 -16.61
C PHE A 284 18.71 19.69 -15.61
N ARG A 285 17.87 18.81 -16.13
CA ARG A 285 17.12 17.84 -15.35
C ARG A 285 16.91 16.55 -16.13
N LEU A 286 16.50 15.52 -15.40
CA LEU A 286 16.11 14.24 -15.97
C LEU A 286 14.60 14.21 -16.24
N THR A 287 14.22 13.67 -17.38
CA THR A 287 12.81 13.53 -17.78
C THR A 287 12.61 12.19 -18.47
N THR A 288 11.37 11.70 -18.48
CA THR A 288 10.97 10.54 -19.28
C THR A 288 10.05 10.90 -20.43
N ALA A 289 9.70 12.18 -20.61
CA ALA A 289 8.99 12.65 -21.79
C ALA A 289 9.88 12.52 -23.04
N PRO A 290 9.37 12.00 -24.17
CA PRO A 290 7.96 11.76 -24.52
C PRO A 290 7.38 10.37 -24.14
N GLY A 291 8.10 9.55 -23.37
CA GLY A 291 7.65 8.26 -22.85
C GLY A 291 8.39 7.04 -23.41
N ASP A 292 9.52 7.26 -24.08
CA ASP A 292 10.32 6.24 -24.77
C ASP A 292 11.77 6.16 -24.26
N GLY A 293 12.05 6.71 -23.07
CA GLY A 293 13.40 6.69 -22.51
C GLY A 293 13.61 7.60 -21.32
N LEU A 294 14.89 7.73 -20.93
CA LEU A 294 15.39 8.71 -19.96
C LEU A 294 16.25 9.74 -20.69
N TYR A 295 15.95 11.01 -20.48
CA TYR A 295 16.60 12.11 -21.16
C TYR A 295 17.18 13.12 -20.17
N VAL A 296 18.24 13.81 -20.60
CA VAL A 296 18.70 15.05 -19.97
C VAL A 296 18.22 16.22 -20.80
N ASN A 297 17.34 17.03 -20.23
CA ASN A 297 16.70 18.18 -20.88
C ASN A 297 16.99 19.46 -20.11
N TYR A 298 16.78 20.61 -20.75
CA TYR A 298 16.77 21.91 -20.06
C TYR A 298 15.34 22.42 -19.90
N GLY A 299 14.92 22.61 -18.66
CA GLY A 299 13.55 23.02 -18.34
C GLY A 299 13.35 23.36 -16.88
N LEU A 300 12.08 23.47 -16.48
CA LEU A 300 11.69 23.66 -15.08
C LEU A 300 12.07 22.42 -14.27
N LYS A 301 13.00 22.58 -13.34
CA LYS A 301 13.49 21.55 -12.43
C LYS A 301 12.65 21.49 -11.15
N ALA A 302 12.34 22.66 -10.59
CA ALA A 302 11.57 22.77 -9.37
C ALA A 302 10.70 24.02 -9.31
N LEU A 303 9.62 23.94 -8.55
CA LEU A 303 8.76 25.05 -8.15
C LEU A 303 8.83 25.21 -6.64
N ASN A 304 8.89 26.45 -6.17
CA ASN A 304 8.79 26.78 -4.75
C ASN A 304 7.61 27.74 -4.52
N ILE A 305 6.47 27.20 -4.07
CA ILE A 305 5.24 27.98 -3.89
C ILE A 305 5.37 28.87 -2.65
N HIS A 306 5.15 30.17 -2.82
CA HIS A 306 5.24 31.13 -1.75
C HIS A 306 4.17 30.92 -0.68
N GLY A 307 4.54 31.09 0.59
CA GLY A 307 3.61 31.01 1.71
C GLY A 307 2.43 31.98 1.54
N GLY A 308 1.21 31.49 1.76
CA GLY A 308 -0.03 32.25 1.58
C GLY A 308 -0.43 32.49 0.13
N GLN A 309 0.34 31.99 -0.85
CA GLN A 309 -0.05 31.97 -2.26
C GLN A 309 -0.64 30.62 -2.65
N LYS A 310 -1.26 30.60 -3.84
CA LYS A 310 -1.83 29.40 -4.45
C LYS A 310 -1.38 29.31 -5.90
N LEU A 311 -0.63 28.27 -6.23
CA LEU A 311 -0.25 27.95 -7.60
C LEU A 311 -1.33 27.07 -8.22
N THR A 312 -1.86 27.45 -9.39
CA THR A 312 -2.86 26.66 -10.12
C THR A 312 -2.24 25.97 -11.33
N LEU A 313 -2.37 24.65 -11.43
CA LEU A 313 -2.02 23.87 -12.62
C LEU A 313 -3.29 23.59 -13.44
N ALA A 314 -3.17 23.78 -14.75
CA ALA A 314 -4.23 23.55 -15.73
C ALA A 314 -3.58 23.20 -17.07
N GLU A 315 -4.12 22.22 -17.78
CA GLU A 315 -3.60 21.78 -19.07
C GLU A 315 -3.75 22.86 -20.14
N HIS A 316 -2.83 22.88 -21.11
CA HIS A 316 -2.96 23.74 -22.27
C HIS A 316 -3.92 23.12 -23.29
N GLY A 317 -5.00 23.82 -23.65
CA GLY A 317 -5.85 23.44 -24.79
C GLY A 317 -6.48 22.04 -24.74
N GLY A 318 -6.63 21.43 -23.55
CA GLY A 318 -7.12 20.06 -23.38
C GLY A 318 -6.07 18.96 -23.60
N ALA A 319 -4.79 19.30 -23.50
CA ALA A 319 -3.64 18.38 -23.51
C ALA A 319 -3.78 17.21 -22.51
N TYR A 320 -3.04 16.13 -22.74
CA TYR A 320 -3.06 14.91 -21.93
C TYR A 320 -1.70 14.20 -21.96
N GLY A 321 -1.49 13.24 -21.06
CA GLY A 321 -0.21 12.51 -20.96
C GLY A 321 0.91 13.45 -20.50
N ALA A 322 2.13 13.26 -21.01
CA ALA A 322 3.31 14.06 -20.63
C ALA A 322 3.06 15.58 -20.69
N THR A 323 2.37 16.07 -21.73
CA THR A 323 2.06 17.51 -21.89
C THR A 323 1.09 18.09 -20.83
N ALA A 324 0.47 17.25 -20.00
CA ALA A 324 -0.37 17.66 -18.88
C ALA A 324 0.15 17.07 -17.55
N ASP A 325 1.41 16.63 -17.54
CA ASP A 325 2.09 16.13 -16.36
C ASP A 325 2.93 17.24 -15.72
N MET A 326 3.12 17.18 -14.41
CA MET A 326 4.14 17.95 -13.71
C MET A 326 5.15 16.96 -13.14
N SER A 327 6.26 16.82 -13.85
CA SER A 327 7.41 16.00 -13.48
C SER A 327 8.49 16.79 -12.75
N ALA A 328 8.44 18.13 -12.78
CA ALA A 328 9.27 18.98 -11.91
C ALA A 328 8.90 18.80 -10.43
N LYS A 329 9.88 18.99 -9.53
CA LYS A 329 9.63 18.94 -8.09
C LYS A 329 8.79 20.14 -7.66
N ILE A 330 7.76 19.94 -6.86
CA ILE A 330 6.95 21.00 -6.24
C ILE A 330 7.26 21.07 -4.74
N GLY A 331 7.76 22.22 -4.31
CA GLY A 331 8.04 22.54 -2.91
C GLY A 331 7.40 23.85 -2.46
N GLY A 332 7.75 24.26 -1.24
CA GLY A 332 7.30 25.53 -0.65
C GLY A 332 6.12 25.42 0.32
N GLU A 333 5.71 26.55 0.88
CA GLU A 333 4.70 26.63 1.94
C GLU A 333 3.28 26.91 1.40
N GLY A 334 3.18 27.31 0.14
CA GLY A 334 1.91 27.70 -0.47
C GLY A 334 1.04 26.53 -0.92
N ASP A 335 -0.20 26.86 -1.30
CA ASP A 335 -1.20 25.88 -1.73
C ASP A 335 -1.01 25.53 -3.22
N LEU A 336 -1.38 24.29 -3.57
CA LEU A 336 -1.49 23.82 -4.94
C LEU A 336 -2.97 23.72 -5.32
N ALA A 337 -3.33 24.12 -6.54
CA ALA A 337 -4.66 23.94 -7.10
C ALA A 337 -4.60 23.27 -8.47
N ILE A 338 -5.54 22.38 -8.73
CA ILE A 338 -5.74 21.73 -10.02
C ILE A 338 -7.08 22.20 -10.58
N ASN A 339 -7.03 22.82 -11.75
CA ASN A 339 -8.21 23.36 -12.43
C ASN A 339 -8.14 23.00 -13.91
N THR A 340 -8.47 21.75 -14.20
CA THR A 340 -8.32 21.13 -15.52
C THR A 340 -9.68 20.75 -16.11
N VAL A 341 -9.82 20.79 -17.44
CA VAL A 341 -11.02 20.25 -18.11
C VAL A 341 -10.97 18.73 -18.15
N ARG A 342 -9.76 18.15 -18.19
CA ARG A 342 -9.55 16.69 -18.27
C ARG A 342 -8.77 16.18 -17.08
N GLN A 343 -7.44 16.19 -17.19
CA GLN A 343 -6.53 15.56 -16.25
C GLN A 343 -5.21 16.35 -16.22
N VAL A 344 -4.69 16.53 -15.02
CA VAL A 344 -3.29 16.87 -14.76
C VAL A 344 -2.71 15.74 -13.92
N SER A 345 -1.51 15.28 -14.25
CA SER A 345 -0.77 14.31 -13.42
C SER A 345 0.37 14.96 -12.66
N LEU A 346 0.69 14.40 -11.50
CA LEU A 346 1.90 14.69 -10.75
C LEU A 346 2.73 13.41 -10.70
N SER A 347 3.89 13.42 -11.35
CA SER A 347 4.73 12.23 -11.49
C SER A 347 6.00 12.27 -10.65
N ASN A 348 6.25 13.36 -9.92
CA ASN A 348 7.44 13.51 -9.10
C ASN A 348 7.15 13.12 -7.65
N GLY A 349 7.70 11.99 -7.21
CA GLY A 349 7.54 11.51 -5.83
C GLY A 349 8.36 12.28 -4.79
N GLN A 350 9.22 13.21 -5.23
CA GLN A 350 10.04 14.06 -4.36
C GLN A 350 9.36 15.39 -4.01
N ASN A 351 8.09 15.58 -4.37
CA ASN A 351 7.34 16.77 -3.96
C ASN A 351 7.34 16.92 -2.42
N ASP A 352 7.51 18.14 -1.93
CA ASP A 352 7.64 18.42 -0.50
C ASP A 352 6.87 19.68 -0.05
N TYR A 353 6.02 20.24 -0.91
CA TYR A 353 5.18 21.39 -0.58
C TYR A 353 4.24 21.10 0.60
N GLN A 354 4.02 22.09 1.46
CA GLN A 354 3.34 21.93 2.76
C GLN A 354 1.91 22.49 2.78
N GLY A 355 1.50 23.23 1.73
CA GLY A 355 0.17 23.80 1.62
C GLY A 355 -0.93 22.77 1.32
N ALA A 356 -2.15 23.28 1.16
CA ALA A 356 -3.30 22.46 0.78
C ALA A 356 -3.28 22.17 -0.72
N THR A 357 -3.80 21.01 -1.10
CA THR A 357 -4.05 20.62 -2.50
C THR A 357 -5.55 20.75 -2.78
N TYR A 358 -5.92 21.66 -3.67
CA TYR A 358 -7.30 21.88 -4.10
C TYR A 358 -7.54 21.31 -5.48
N VAL A 359 -8.33 20.26 -5.61
CA VAL A 359 -8.80 19.77 -6.91
C VAL A 359 -10.15 20.40 -7.21
N GLN A 360 -10.15 21.45 -8.02
CA GLN A 360 -11.30 22.33 -8.24
C GLN A 360 -12.14 21.90 -9.43
N MET A 361 -11.51 21.35 -10.46
CA MET A 361 -12.16 20.86 -11.68
C MET A 361 -11.32 19.76 -12.33
N GLY A 362 -11.99 18.80 -12.95
CA GLY A 362 -11.35 17.71 -13.70
C GLY A 362 -10.66 16.70 -12.78
N THR A 363 -9.59 16.07 -13.27
CA THR A 363 -8.88 14.99 -12.58
C THR A 363 -7.47 15.39 -12.19
N LEU A 364 -7.11 15.22 -10.92
CA LEU A 364 -5.72 15.10 -10.48
C LEU A 364 -5.34 13.62 -10.46
N ARG A 365 -4.31 13.21 -11.20
CA ARG A 365 -3.74 11.85 -11.13
C ARG A 365 -2.38 11.87 -10.44
N THR A 366 -2.12 10.94 -9.53
CA THR A 366 -0.79 10.80 -8.89
C THR A 366 -0.06 9.59 -9.47
N ASP A 367 1.04 9.85 -10.17
CA ASP A 367 1.81 8.82 -10.90
C ASP A 367 3.10 8.39 -10.17
N ALA A 368 3.30 8.88 -8.94
CA ALA A 368 4.37 8.47 -8.05
C ALA A 368 3.90 8.51 -6.59
N ASP A 369 4.49 7.66 -5.74
CA ASP A 369 4.26 7.73 -4.30
C ASP A 369 4.76 9.08 -3.76
N GLY A 370 4.00 9.68 -2.84
CA GLY A 370 4.34 10.98 -2.27
C GLY A 370 4.18 12.16 -3.23
N ALA A 371 3.56 11.98 -4.40
CA ALA A 371 3.31 13.05 -5.37
C ALA A 371 2.51 14.24 -4.80
N LEU A 372 1.70 14.04 -3.75
CA LEU A 372 1.02 15.13 -3.04
C LEU A 372 1.90 15.88 -2.01
N GLY A 373 3.18 15.54 -1.89
CA GLY A 373 4.10 16.13 -0.93
C GLY A 373 3.60 16.09 0.51
N ASN A 374 3.90 17.14 1.28
CA ASN A 374 3.51 17.28 2.69
C ASN A 374 2.14 17.95 2.83
N THR A 375 1.16 17.58 2.00
CA THR A 375 -0.09 18.35 1.91
C THR A 375 -0.88 18.36 3.23
N ARG A 376 -1.14 19.57 3.74
CA ARG A 376 -1.88 19.77 5.00
C ARG A 376 -3.39 19.52 4.86
N GLU A 377 -3.93 19.57 3.64
CA GLU A 377 -5.33 19.28 3.35
C GLU A 377 -5.46 18.88 1.87
N LEU A 378 -6.10 17.73 1.60
CA LEU A 378 -6.59 17.39 0.27
C LEU A 378 -8.07 17.76 0.18
N ASN A 379 -8.39 18.74 -0.67
CA ASN A 379 -9.73 19.27 -0.84
C ASN A 379 -10.22 19.02 -2.28
N ILE A 380 -11.27 18.23 -2.44
CA ILE A 380 -11.80 17.82 -3.74
C ILE A 380 -13.20 18.42 -3.91
N SER A 381 -13.34 19.27 -4.92
CA SER A 381 -14.60 19.96 -5.22
C SER A 381 -15.63 19.04 -5.88
N ASN A 382 -16.89 19.49 -5.92
CA ASN A 382 -17.94 18.82 -6.68
C ASN A 382 -17.50 18.53 -8.12
N ALA A 383 -17.78 17.30 -8.60
CA ALA A 383 -17.42 16.78 -9.92
C ALA A 383 -15.91 16.68 -10.23
N ALA A 384 -15.04 17.02 -9.29
CA ALA A 384 -13.60 16.82 -9.41
C ALA A 384 -13.19 15.42 -8.92
N ILE A 385 -12.08 14.92 -9.46
CA ILE A 385 -11.61 13.55 -9.26
C ILE A 385 -10.16 13.58 -8.79
N VAL A 386 -9.84 12.78 -7.78
CA VAL A 386 -8.46 12.35 -7.49
C VAL A 386 -8.32 10.90 -7.90
N ASP A 387 -7.38 10.61 -8.79
CA ASP A 387 -7.03 9.27 -9.25
C ASP A 387 -5.66 8.88 -8.70
N LEU A 388 -5.64 7.97 -7.71
CA LEU A 388 -4.40 7.55 -7.08
C LEU A 388 -3.53 6.69 -8.02
N ASN A 389 -4.10 6.13 -9.08
CA ASN A 389 -3.38 5.35 -10.10
C ASN A 389 -2.43 4.28 -9.53
N GLY A 390 -2.81 3.62 -8.43
CA GLY A 390 -1.97 2.62 -7.77
C GLY A 390 -0.90 3.18 -6.81
N SER A 391 -0.69 4.50 -6.77
CA SER A 391 0.30 5.14 -5.91
C SER A 391 -0.18 5.36 -4.47
N THR A 392 0.78 5.57 -3.57
CA THR A 392 0.60 5.84 -2.14
C THR A 392 0.75 7.33 -1.85
N GLN A 393 -0.28 7.92 -1.26
CA GLN A 393 -0.32 9.32 -0.88
C GLN A 393 -0.58 9.47 0.63
N THR A 394 -0.02 10.51 1.22
CA THR A 394 -0.27 10.91 2.61
C THR A 394 -0.76 12.34 2.65
N VAL A 395 -1.81 12.59 3.43
CA VAL A 395 -2.39 13.91 3.64
C VAL A 395 -2.68 14.10 5.11
N GLU A 396 -2.62 15.34 5.60
CA GLU A 396 -2.99 15.59 6.98
C GLU A 396 -4.51 15.52 7.16
N THR A 397 -5.28 16.33 6.42
CA THR A 397 -6.75 16.34 6.47
C THR A 397 -7.36 16.05 5.10
N PHE A 398 -8.50 15.35 5.08
CA PHE A 398 -9.25 15.04 3.85
C PHE A 398 -10.60 15.75 3.80
N THR A 399 -10.91 16.41 2.69
CA THR A 399 -12.21 17.04 2.43
C THR A 399 -12.69 16.70 1.01
N GLY A 400 -13.54 15.68 0.88
CA GLY A 400 -14.26 15.37 -0.36
C GLY A 400 -15.67 15.96 -0.33
N GLN A 401 -15.98 16.90 -1.22
CA GLN A 401 -17.32 17.49 -1.32
C GLN A 401 -18.31 16.52 -1.98
N MET A 402 -19.60 16.75 -1.76
CA MET A 402 -20.65 15.98 -2.45
C MET A 402 -20.42 15.99 -3.97
N GLY A 403 -20.41 14.81 -4.58
CA GLY A 403 -20.17 14.62 -6.02
C GLY A 403 -18.71 14.67 -6.45
N SER A 404 -17.74 14.79 -5.54
CA SER A 404 -16.33 14.50 -5.83
C SER A 404 -16.08 12.99 -5.93
N THR A 405 -14.94 12.58 -6.47
CA THR A 405 -14.56 11.15 -6.51
C THR A 405 -13.09 10.94 -6.14
N VAL A 406 -12.81 9.87 -5.39
CA VAL A 406 -11.47 9.29 -5.22
C VAL A 406 -11.43 7.91 -5.87
N LEU A 407 -10.57 7.72 -6.87
CA LEU A 407 -10.28 6.44 -7.50
C LEU A 407 -9.00 5.86 -6.87
N PHE A 408 -9.10 4.76 -6.13
CA PHE A 408 -7.93 4.16 -5.49
C PHE A 408 -7.08 3.34 -6.48
N LYS A 409 -7.71 2.51 -7.31
CA LYS A 409 -7.02 1.64 -8.30
C LYS A 409 -5.82 0.87 -7.71
N GLU A 410 -6.02 0.23 -6.56
CA GLU A 410 -4.99 -0.46 -5.76
C GLU A 410 -3.99 0.45 -5.05
N GLY A 411 -4.14 1.78 -5.18
CA GLY A 411 -3.35 2.77 -4.47
C GLY A 411 -3.76 2.95 -3.01
N SER A 412 -3.01 3.78 -2.29
CA SER A 412 -3.16 3.97 -0.85
C SER A 412 -3.32 5.45 -0.51
N LEU A 413 -4.32 5.79 0.31
CA LEU A 413 -4.48 7.13 0.89
C LEU A 413 -4.37 7.05 2.40
N THR A 414 -3.38 7.74 2.96
CA THR A 414 -3.20 7.90 4.41
C THR A 414 -3.69 9.28 4.84
N VAL A 415 -4.59 9.33 5.83
CA VAL A 415 -5.19 10.56 6.38
C VAL A 415 -4.84 10.68 7.86
N ASN A 416 -4.03 11.69 8.23
CA ASN A 416 -3.44 11.77 9.56
C ASN A 416 -4.31 12.44 10.64
N LYS A 417 -5.25 13.30 10.23
CA LYS A 417 -6.06 14.14 11.12
C LYS A 417 -7.56 14.08 10.78
N GLY A 418 -7.99 13.04 10.07
CA GLY A 418 -9.38 12.82 9.70
C GLY A 418 -9.89 13.84 8.68
N GLY A 419 -11.17 14.18 8.78
CA GLY A 419 -11.86 15.11 7.88
C GLY A 419 -13.24 14.61 7.48
N ILE A 420 -13.66 14.92 6.25
CA ILE A 420 -14.98 14.57 5.73
C ILE A 420 -14.91 14.05 4.29
N SER A 421 -15.64 12.98 4.00
CA SER A 421 -15.82 12.38 2.69
C SER A 421 -17.31 12.35 2.34
N GLN A 422 -17.79 13.34 1.61
CA GLN A 422 -19.17 13.38 1.07
C GLN A 422 -19.25 12.91 -0.39
N GLY A 423 -18.09 12.70 -1.02
CA GLY A 423 -17.95 12.20 -2.38
C GLY A 423 -17.90 10.67 -2.46
N GLU A 424 -17.77 10.16 -3.68
CA GLU A 424 -17.61 8.74 -3.96
C GLU A 424 -16.16 8.28 -3.73
N LEU A 425 -15.98 7.21 -2.97
CA LEU A 425 -14.77 6.40 -2.90
C LEU A 425 -14.97 5.15 -3.78
N THR A 426 -13.97 4.75 -4.57
CA THR A 426 -14.08 3.55 -5.41
C THR A 426 -12.72 2.90 -5.71
N GLY A 427 -12.74 1.57 -5.95
CA GLY A 427 -11.56 0.76 -6.25
C GLY A 427 -11.06 -0.03 -5.04
N GLY A 428 -10.11 -0.94 -5.30
CA GLY A 428 -9.29 -1.61 -4.29
C GLY A 428 -8.09 -0.77 -3.89
N GLY A 429 -7.27 -1.26 -2.96
CA GLY A 429 -6.17 -0.52 -2.34
C GLY A 429 -6.35 -0.33 -0.84
N ASN A 430 -5.88 0.80 -0.30
CA ASN A 430 -5.88 1.06 1.15
C ASN A 430 -6.34 2.48 1.50
N LEU A 431 -7.24 2.61 2.48
CA LEU A 431 -7.50 3.86 3.19
C LEU A 431 -7.01 3.72 4.63
N ASN A 432 -5.97 4.47 5.01
CA ASN A 432 -5.42 4.44 6.35
C ASN A 432 -5.80 5.71 7.10
N VAL A 433 -6.57 5.60 8.18
CA VAL A 433 -6.90 6.72 9.06
C VAL A 433 -6.07 6.57 10.32
N THR A 434 -5.08 7.46 10.50
CA THR A 434 -4.08 7.33 11.57
C THR A 434 -4.37 8.23 12.77
N GLY A 435 -5.19 9.27 12.59
CA GLY A 435 -5.68 10.13 13.65
C GLY A 435 -6.88 10.98 13.24
N GLY A 436 -7.53 11.59 14.24
CA GLY A 436 -8.74 12.40 14.04
C GLY A 436 -9.97 11.58 13.64
N THR A 437 -11.09 12.27 13.40
CA THR A 437 -12.34 11.65 12.92
C THR A 437 -12.48 11.87 11.42
N LEU A 438 -12.55 10.80 10.63
CA LEU A 438 -12.98 10.83 9.24
C LEU A 438 -14.46 10.48 9.16
N ALA A 439 -15.30 11.45 8.86
CA ALA A 439 -16.71 11.21 8.55
C ALA A 439 -16.85 10.78 7.09
N VAL A 440 -17.37 9.58 6.83
CA VAL A 440 -17.69 9.09 5.49
C VAL A 440 -19.21 9.10 5.34
N GLU A 441 -19.67 10.00 4.48
CA GLU A 441 -21.09 10.27 4.24
C GLU A 441 -21.51 9.69 2.89
N GLY A 442 -22.63 8.98 2.88
CA GLY A 442 -23.22 8.40 1.68
C GLY A 442 -22.71 7.01 1.29
N LEU A 443 -23.15 6.56 0.11
CA LEU A 443 -22.96 5.21 -0.41
C LEU A 443 -21.69 5.11 -1.27
N ASN A 444 -20.81 4.14 -0.98
CA ASN A 444 -19.62 3.83 -1.77
C ASN A 444 -19.66 2.38 -2.30
N ALA A 445 -20.66 2.06 -3.13
CA ALA A 445 -20.95 0.68 -3.56
C ALA A 445 -19.81 -0.04 -4.29
N ARG A 446 -18.92 0.72 -4.94
CA ARG A 446 -17.77 0.23 -5.71
C ARG A 446 -16.44 0.35 -4.97
N TYR A 447 -16.47 0.68 -3.69
CA TYR A 447 -15.28 0.72 -2.85
C TYR A 447 -15.02 -0.67 -2.26
N ASN A 448 -13.80 -1.17 -2.45
CA ASN A 448 -13.37 -2.48 -1.95
C ASN A 448 -11.95 -2.46 -1.36
N ALA A 449 -11.39 -1.28 -1.13
CA ALA A 449 -10.11 -1.10 -0.46
C ALA A 449 -10.18 -1.46 1.04
N LEU A 450 -9.05 -1.90 1.60
CA LEU A 450 -8.89 -2.14 3.03
C LEU A 450 -8.92 -0.79 3.76
N THR A 451 -9.84 -0.62 4.70
CA THR A 451 -9.85 0.54 5.60
C THR A 451 -9.16 0.17 6.91
N SER A 452 -8.06 0.85 7.23
CA SER A 452 -7.33 0.69 8.49
C SER A 452 -7.60 1.87 9.42
N VAL A 453 -8.06 1.61 10.65
CA VAL A 453 -8.34 2.62 11.67
C VAL A 453 -7.38 2.45 12.83
N SER A 454 -6.46 3.39 13.02
CA SER A 454 -5.43 3.32 14.06
C SER A 454 -5.98 3.66 15.46
N PRO A 455 -5.28 3.31 16.56
CA PRO A 455 -5.78 3.47 17.93
C PRO A 455 -6.30 4.85 18.34
N ASN A 456 -5.82 5.93 17.72
CA ASN A 456 -6.22 7.31 18.02
C ASN A 456 -7.08 7.94 16.90
N ALA A 457 -7.64 7.10 16.02
CA ALA A 457 -8.47 7.51 14.90
C ALA A 457 -9.93 7.06 15.07
N GLU A 458 -10.83 7.80 14.44
CA GLU A 458 -12.22 7.43 14.28
C GLU A 458 -12.61 7.44 12.79
N VAL A 459 -13.35 6.44 12.35
CA VAL A 459 -14.13 6.49 11.11
C VAL A 459 -15.60 6.48 11.46
N SER A 460 -16.33 7.52 11.06
CA SER A 460 -17.77 7.68 11.34
C SER A 460 -18.56 7.50 10.05
N LEU A 461 -19.54 6.58 10.04
CA LEU A 461 -20.37 6.25 8.89
C LEU A 461 -21.81 6.69 9.14
N ASP A 462 -22.44 7.29 8.13
CA ASP A 462 -23.89 7.56 8.08
C ASP A 462 -24.65 6.57 7.16
N ASN A 463 -23.93 5.62 6.57
CA ASN A 463 -24.44 4.63 5.64
C ASN A 463 -23.72 3.28 5.83
N THR A 464 -24.44 2.16 5.82
CA THR A 464 -23.82 0.83 6.00
C THR A 464 -22.88 0.44 4.87
N GLN A 465 -22.99 1.08 3.70
CA GLN A 465 -22.11 0.88 2.57
C GLN A 465 -21.16 2.08 2.37
N GLY A 466 -20.96 2.91 3.40
CA GLY A 466 -20.00 4.02 3.37
C GLY A 466 -18.56 3.56 3.12
N LEU A 467 -18.19 2.36 3.59
CA LEU A 467 -16.93 1.70 3.26
C LEU A 467 -17.13 0.51 2.30
N GLY A 468 -18.18 0.55 1.47
CA GLY A 468 -18.44 -0.42 0.41
C GLY A 468 -18.40 -1.89 0.86
N ARG A 469 -17.48 -2.66 0.25
CA ARG A 469 -17.25 -4.09 0.51
C ARG A 469 -15.86 -4.41 1.05
N GLY A 470 -15.03 -3.39 1.26
CA GLY A 470 -13.66 -3.56 1.74
C GLY A 470 -13.61 -4.12 3.17
N ASN A 471 -12.53 -4.81 3.51
CA ASN A 471 -12.31 -5.21 4.90
C ASN A 471 -12.03 -3.98 5.78
N ILE A 472 -12.31 -4.09 7.07
CA ILE A 472 -12.01 -3.06 8.07
C ILE A 472 -11.03 -3.64 9.09
N ALA A 473 -9.82 -3.11 9.15
CA ALA A 473 -8.87 -3.36 10.22
C ALA A 473 -9.02 -2.24 11.27
N ASN A 474 -9.79 -2.51 12.32
CA ASN A 474 -10.17 -1.53 13.32
C ASN A 474 -9.39 -1.74 14.63
N ASP A 475 -8.39 -0.91 14.87
CA ASP A 475 -7.72 -0.77 16.17
C ASP A 475 -8.10 0.53 16.91
N GLY A 476 -8.85 1.42 16.26
CA GLY A 476 -9.40 2.67 16.80
C GLY A 476 -10.91 2.59 17.05
N LEU A 477 -11.66 3.59 16.57
CA LEU A 477 -13.12 3.67 16.68
C LEU A 477 -13.80 3.65 15.31
N LEU A 478 -14.71 2.70 15.10
CA LEU A 478 -15.66 2.71 14.00
C LEU A 478 -17.05 3.10 14.53
N THR A 479 -17.56 4.26 14.14
CA THR A 479 -18.86 4.75 14.58
C THR A 479 -19.91 4.57 13.48
N LEU A 480 -21.01 3.90 13.79
CA LEU A 480 -22.23 3.83 12.97
C LEU A 480 -23.24 4.82 13.55
N LYS A 481 -23.46 5.94 12.87
CA LYS A 481 -24.26 7.06 13.37
C LYS A 481 -25.52 7.28 12.52
N ASN A 482 -26.69 7.01 13.10
CA ASN A 482 -27.98 7.14 12.42
C ASN A 482 -28.06 6.30 11.13
N VAL A 483 -27.56 5.07 11.20
CA VAL A 483 -27.44 4.15 10.05
C VAL A 483 -28.47 3.04 10.14
N THR A 484 -29.05 2.62 9.02
CA THR A 484 -29.91 1.43 8.96
C THR A 484 -29.51 0.49 7.83
N GLY A 485 -29.66 -0.82 8.05
CA GLY A 485 -29.42 -1.87 7.04
C GLY A 485 -28.29 -2.83 7.37
N GLU A 486 -27.70 -3.46 6.36
CA GLU A 486 -26.67 -4.50 6.54
C GLU A 486 -25.26 -3.93 6.39
N LEU A 487 -24.42 -4.12 7.41
CA LEU A 487 -22.97 -3.92 7.33
C LEU A 487 -22.31 -5.26 6.97
N ARG A 488 -21.92 -5.40 5.70
CA ARG A 488 -21.32 -6.66 5.18
C ARG A 488 -19.80 -6.71 5.25
N ASN A 489 -19.15 -5.65 5.71
CA ASN A 489 -17.70 -5.58 5.83
C ASN A 489 -17.21 -6.58 6.88
N SER A 490 -16.14 -7.31 6.58
CA SER A 490 -15.41 -8.07 7.59
C SER A 490 -14.55 -7.14 8.44
N ILE A 491 -14.70 -7.26 9.75
CA ILE A 491 -14.01 -6.45 10.76
C ILE A 491 -12.97 -7.32 11.46
N SER A 492 -11.80 -6.74 11.71
CA SER A 492 -10.71 -7.34 12.48
C SER A 492 -10.08 -6.29 13.39
N GLY A 493 -9.22 -6.73 14.32
CA GLY A 493 -8.51 -5.83 15.22
C GLY A 493 -9.09 -5.77 16.63
N LYS A 494 -8.63 -4.80 17.41
CA LYS A 494 -8.90 -4.67 18.86
C LYS A 494 -9.70 -3.40 19.23
N GLY A 495 -10.10 -2.62 18.24
CA GLY A 495 -10.81 -1.36 18.41
C GLY A 495 -12.25 -1.51 18.88
N ILE A 496 -12.98 -0.40 18.82
CA ILE A 496 -14.39 -0.30 19.20
C ILE A 496 -15.24 -0.10 17.95
N VAL A 497 -16.38 -0.79 17.87
CA VAL A 497 -17.45 -0.51 16.91
C VAL A 497 -18.64 0.02 17.69
N SER A 498 -19.11 1.23 17.41
CA SER A 498 -20.17 1.90 18.18
C SER A 498 -21.40 2.22 17.34
N ALA A 499 -22.56 1.68 17.72
CA ALA A 499 -23.86 2.00 17.13
C ALA A 499 -24.53 3.11 17.94
N THR A 500 -24.72 4.28 17.32
CA THR A 500 -25.16 5.50 17.98
C THR A 500 -26.31 6.19 17.23
N ALA A 501 -27.00 7.11 17.89
CA ALA A 501 -27.96 8.02 17.25
C ALA A 501 -29.06 7.31 16.42
N ARG A 502 -29.74 6.31 17.00
CA ARG A 502 -30.84 5.54 16.38
C ARG A 502 -30.39 4.62 15.24
N THR A 503 -29.14 4.16 15.28
CA THR A 503 -28.64 3.14 14.36
C THR A 503 -29.39 1.83 14.53
N ASP A 504 -29.71 1.13 13.45
CA ASP A 504 -30.31 -0.21 13.43
C ASP A 504 -29.63 -1.04 12.33
N VAL A 505 -28.58 -1.78 12.71
CA VAL A 505 -27.69 -2.44 11.75
C VAL A 505 -27.60 -3.94 11.99
N GLU A 506 -27.71 -4.70 10.89
CA GLU A 506 -27.36 -6.12 10.86
C GLU A 506 -25.88 -6.27 10.50
N LEU A 507 -25.10 -6.94 11.36
CA LEU A 507 -23.72 -7.32 11.05
C LEU A 507 -23.75 -8.64 10.29
N ASP A 508 -23.37 -8.62 9.02
CA ASP A 508 -23.37 -9.79 8.13
C ASP A 508 -21.94 -10.27 7.78
N GLY A 509 -20.94 -9.41 8.02
CA GLY A 509 -19.52 -9.72 7.77
C GLY A 509 -18.97 -10.88 8.60
N ASP A 510 -17.91 -11.52 8.08
CA ASP A 510 -17.09 -12.45 8.88
C ASP A 510 -16.15 -11.64 9.77
N ASN A 511 -16.49 -11.56 11.05
CA ASN A 511 -15.75 -10.82 12.06
C ASN A 511 -14.98 -11.75 13.00
N SER A 512 -14.69 -12.99 12.59
CA SER A 512 -13.97 -14.00 13.39
C SER A 512 -12.58 -13.56 13.88
N ARG A 513 -12.02 -12.48 13.32
CA ARG A 513 -10.73 -11.88 13.72
C ARG A 513 -10.88 -10.58 14.53
N PHE A 514 -12.09 -10.19 14.88
CA PHE A 514 -12.35 -9.04 15.72
C PHE A 514 -12.41 -9.48 17.19
N VAL A 515 -11.51 -8.93 18.00
CA VAL A 515 -11.33 -9.24 19.44
C VAL A 515 -11.54 -7.99 20.30
N GLY A 516 -12.19 -6.97 19.74
CA GLY A 516 -12.40 -5.67 20.35
C GLY A 516 -13.70 -5.57 21.14
N GLN A 517 -14.46 -4.51 20.91
CA GLN A 517 -15.72 -4.25 21.61
C GLN A 517 -16.80 -3.68 20.68
N PHE A 518 -18.02 -4.18 20.81
CA PHE A 518 -19.23 -3.55 20.27
C PHE A 518 -19.93 -2.73 21.35
N ASN A 519 -20.24 -1.47 21.04
CA ASN A 519 -21.06 -0.59 21.85
C ASN A 519 -22.39 -0.34 21.16
N ILE A 520 -23.49 -0.50 21.88
CA ILE A 520 -24.84 -0.20 21.39
C ILE A 520 -25.44 0.85 22.30
N ASP A 521 -25.57 2.07 21.82
CA ASP A 521 -26.15 3.16 22.61
C ASP A 521 -27.67 3.02 22.76
N THR A 522 -28.21 3.66 23.79
CA THR A 522 -29.64 3.76 24.00
C THR A 522 -30.37 4.29 22.77
N GLY A 523 -31.40 3.55 22.35
CA GLY A 523 -32.18 3.86 21.15
C GLY A 523 -31.57 3.34 19.83
N SER A 524 -30.41 2.69 19.88
CA SER A 524 -29.80 1.99 18.75
C SER A 524 -29.94 0.47 18.89
N ALA A 525 -29.78 -0.25 17.79
CA ALA A 525 -29.87 -1.69 17.70
C ALA A 525 -28.74 -2.29 16.84
N LEU A 526 -28.25 -3.46 17.25
CA LEU A 526 -27.43 -4.34 16.41
C LEU A 526 -28.09 -5.72 16.31
N SER A 527 -28.07 -6.30 15.12
CA SER A 527 -28.59 -7.64 14.84
C SER A 527 -27.51 -8.54 14.27
N VAL A 528 -27.50 -9.82 14.66
CA VAL A 528 -26.57 -10.84 14.13
C VAL A 528 -27.29 -12.16 13.85
N ASN A 529 -26.81 -12.90 12.85
CA ASN A 529 -27.42 -14.17 12.43
C ASN A 529 -26.45 -15.38 12.43
N GLU A 530 -25.15 -15.13 12.56
CA GLU A 530 -24.08 -16.11 12.73
C GLU A 530 -23.11 -15.71 13.85
N GLN A 531 -22.53 -16.70 14.54
CA GLN A 531 -21.55 -16.44 15.63
C GLN A 531 -20.39 -15.56 15.14
N LYS A 532 -19.92 -15.80 13.91
CA LYS A 532 -18.79 -15.07 13.32
C LYS A 532 -19.08 -13.56 13.18
N ASN A 533 -20.33 -13.11 13.18
CA ASN A 533 -20.65 -11.69 13.05
C ASN A 533 -20.25 -10.87 14.28
N LEU A 534 -20.14 -11.49 15.46
CA LEU A 534 -19.59 -10.85 16.66
C LEU A 534 -18.11 -11.14 16.88
N GLY A 535 -17.56 -12.14 16.20
CA GLY A 535 -16.19 -12.59 16.44
C GLY A 535 -15.96 -12.98 17.89
N ASP A 536 -14.83 -12.51 18.42
CA ASP A 536 -14.41 -12.70 19.81
C ASP A 536 -14.54 -11.41 20.65
N ALA A 537 -15.34 -10.46 20.17
CA ALA A 537 -15.50 -9.15 20.81
C ALA A 537 -16.44 -9.18 22.03
N SER A 538 -16.14 -8.31 23.00
CA SER A 538 -17.08 -7.98 24.08
C SER A 538 -18.24 -7.11 23.58
N VAL A 539 -19.40 -7.16 24.23
CA VAL A 539 -20.55 -6.32 23.89
C VAL A 539 -20.99 -5.50 25.11
N ILE A 540 -21.03 -4.19 24.96
CA ILE A 540 -21.71 -3.26 25.87
C ILE A 540 -23.03 -2.85 25.20
N ASN A 541 -24.11 -3.45 25.65
CA ASN A 541 -25.45 -3.22 25.15
C ASN A 541 -26.22 -2.28 26.09
N ASN A 542 -26.40 -1.02 25.68
CA ASN A 542 -27.30 -0.05 26.33
C ASN A 542 -28.54 0.26 25.47
N GLY A 543 -28.65 -0.39 24.30
CA GLY A 543 -29.77 -0.30 23.35
C GLY A 543 -30.46 -1.66 23.20
N LEU A 544 -30.50 -2.18 21.98
CA LEU A 544 -31.05 -3.51 21.67
C LEU A 544 -29.99 -4.38 20.95
N LEU A 545 -29.76 -5.57 21.46
CA LEU A 545 -29.04 -6.62 20.75
C LEU A 545 -30.03 -7.70 20.29
N THR A 546 -30.08 -7.98 19.00
CA THR A 546 -30.87 -9.09 18.45
C THR A 546 -29.94 -10.20 17.96
N ILE A 547 -30.16 -11.42 18.46
CA ILE A 547 -29.41 -12.60 18.05
C ILE A 547 -30.39 -13.59 17.41
N SER A 548 -30.29 -13.77 16.09
CA SER A 548 -31.14 -14.68 15.32
C SER A 548 -30.38 -15.93 14.91
N THR A 549 -30.49 -17.03 15.65
CA THR A 549 -29.69 -18.24 15.40
C THR A 549 -30.52 -19.33 14.74
N GLU A 550 -30.11 -19.82 13.56
CA GLU A 550 -30.69 -21.05 12.96
C GLU A 550 -29.90 -22.30 13.32
N ARG A 551 -28.62 -22.15 13.69
CA ARG A 551 -27.78 -23.20 14.23
C ARG A 551 -27.45 -22.87 15.69
N SER A 552 -27.38 -23.91 16.51
CA SER A 552 -27.00 -23.73 17.91
C SER A 552 -25.54 -23.32 18.05
N TRP A 553 -25.26 -22.31 18.88
CA TRP A 553 -23.90 -21.95 19.28
C TRP A 553 -23.87 -21.41 20.71
N ALA A 554 -22.69 -21.40 21.31
CA ALA A 554 -22.46 -20.84 22.63
C ALA A 554 -21.86 -19.44 22.54
N MET A 555 -22.44 -18.49 23.26
CA MET A 555 -21.85 -17.17 23.44
C MET A 555 -20.74 -17.24 24.49
N THR A 556 -19.50 -17.14 24.03
CA THR A 556 -18.31 -17.25 24.87
C THR A 556 -17.78 -15.91 25.38
N HIS A 557 -18.31 -14.79 24.88
CA HIS A 557 -17.84 -13.43 25.17
C HIS A 557 -18.85 -12.65 26.01
N SER A 558 -18.38 -11.59 26.69
CA SER A 558 -19.19 -10.84 27.63
C SER A 558 -20.27 -10.01 26.92
N ILE A 559 -21.47 -9.99 27.50
CA ILE A 559 -22.55 -9.09 27.14
C ILE A 559 -22.99 -8.38 28.41
N SER A 560 -22.83 -7.06 28.44
CA SER A 560 -23.10 -6.20 29.59
C SER A 560 -23.93 -4.97 29.19
N GLY A 561 -24.23 -4.09 30.14
CA GLY A 561 -24.97 -2.84 29.89
C GLY A 561 -26.45 -2.92 30.27
N SER A 562 -27.20 -1.84 30.05
CA SER A 562 -28.59 -1.69 30.49
C SER A 562 -29.64 -2.11 29.45
N GLY A 563 -29.21 -2.46 28.25
CA GLY A 563 -30.05 -2.71 27.08
C GLY A 563 -30.70 -4.09 27.04
N ASP A 564 -31.63 -4.23 26.10
CA ASP A 564 -32.45 -5.42 25.91
C ASP A 564 -31.76 -6.44 24.99
N LEU A 565 -32.04 -7.73 25.19
CA LEU A 565 -31.63 -8.83 24.33
C LEU A 565 -32.86 -9.49 23.72
N THR A 566 -32.91 -9.61 22.39
CA THR A 566 -33.93 -10.40 21.68
C THR A 566 -33.31 -11.64 21.03
N LYS A 567 -33.87 -12.81 21.31
CA LYS A 567 -33.50 -14.08 20.68
C LYS A 567 -34.55 -14.50 19.64
N LEU A 568 -34.09 -14.67 18.39
CA LEU A 568 -34.84 -15.15 17.23
C LEU A 568 -34.20 -16.42 16.64
N GLY A 569 -34.84 -17.00 15.64
CA GLY A 569 -34.36 -18.19 14.93
C GLY A 569 -34.57 -19.51 15.68
N THR A 570 -34.42 -20.64 15.00
CA THR A 570 -34.78 -21.97 15.54
C THR A 570 -33.71 -22.63 16.42
N GLY A 571 -32.48 -22.13 16.40
CA GLY A 571 -31.33 -22.69 17.11
C GLY A 571 -31.31 -22.38 18.62
N ILE A 572 -30.38 -23.04 19.32
CA ILE A 572 -30.11 -22.84 20.75
C ILE A 572 -28.97 -21.82 20.91
N LEU A 573 -29.23 -20.72 21.63
CA LEU A 573 -28.20 -19.81 22.10
C LEU A 573 -27.80 -20.19 23.52
N THR A 574 -26.59 -20.73 23.70
CA THR A 574 -26.09 -21.04 25.04
C THR A 574 -25.40 -19.81 25.64
N LEU A 575 -25.85 -19.36 26.81
CA LEU A 575 -25.24 -18.27 27.57
C LEU A 575 -24.47 -18.81 28.79
N ASN A 576 -23.52 -18.01 29.27
CA ASN A 576 -22.73 -18.22 30.49
C ASN A 576 -22.87 -16.98 31.41
N ASN A 577 -22.12 -16.93 32.52
CA ASN A 577 -22.17 -15.78 33.44
C ASN A 577 -21.77 -14.46 32.75
N ASP A 578 -20.71 -14.49 31.93
CA ASP A 578 -20.19 -13.29 31.26
C ASP A 578 -21.15 -12.78 30.16
N SER A 579 -21.75 -13.70 29.40
CA SER A 579 -22.74 -13.38 28.36
C SER A 579 -24.15 -13.11 28.90
N SER A 580 -24.33 -13.12 30.22
CA SER A 580 -25.61 -12.83 30.91
C SER A 580 -25.54 -11.62 31.87
N ALA A 581 -24.53 -10.76 31.73
CA ALA A 581 -24.28 -9.62 32.61
C ALA A 581 -25.06 -8.34 32.24
N TYR A 582 -25.83 -8.34 31.14
CA TYR A 582 -26.71 -7.24 30.76
C TYR A 582 -27.98 -7.20 31.64
N GLN A 583 -28.50 -6.00 31.86
CA GLN A 583 -29.56 -5.73 32.84
C GLN A 583 -30.94 -5.55 32.22
N GLY A 584 -31.07 -5.35 30.90
CA GLY A 584 -32.37 -5.11 30.28
C GLY A 584 -33.27 -6.35 30.22
N THR A 585 -34.31 -6.25 29.42
CA THR A 585 -35.27 -7.32 29.14
C THR A 585 -34.65 -8.36 28.20
N THR A 586 -34.85 -9.64 28.50
CA THR A 586 -34.56 -10.75 27.58
C THR A 586 -35.87 -11.23 26.95
N ASP A 587 -36.05 -11.02 25.65
CA ASP A 587 -37.18 -11.55 24.88
C ASP A 587 -36.76 -12.80 24.09
N ILE A 588 -37.28 -13.96 24.49
CA ILE A 588 -37.09 -15.22 23.77
C ILE A 588 -38.28 -15.42 22.84
N VAL A 589 -38.13 -14.89 21.62
CA VAL A 589 -39.19 -14.88 20.60
C VAL A 589 -39.22 -16.20 19.81
N GLY A 590 -38.06 -16.82 19.59
CA GLY A 590 -37.96 -18.11 18.89
C GLY A 590 -36.73 -18.93 19.29
N GLY A 591 -36.85 -20.25 19.17
CA GLY A 591 -35.78 -21.19 19.52
C GLY A 591 -35.57 -21.29 21.02
N GLU A 592 -34.32 -21.49 21.46
CA GLU A 592 -33.99 -21.71 22.87
C GLU A 592 -32.86 -20.78 23.34
N ILE A 593 -32.96 -20.23 24.55
CA ILE A 593 -31.79 -19.79 25.32
C ILE A 593 -31.50 -20.86 26.38
N ALA A 594 -30.30 -21.41 26.34
CA ALA A 594 -29.80 -22.37 27.32
C ALA A 594 -28.79 -21.70 28.27
N PHE A 595 -29.12 -21.60 29.55
CA PHE A 595 -28.21 -21.10 30.57
C PHE A 595 -27.38 -22.25 31.15
N GLY A 596 -26.27 -22.59 30.46
CA GLY A 596 -25.26 -23.57 30.91
C GLY A 596 -25.78 -24.98 31.25
N SER A 597 -24.88 -25.94 31.49
CA SER A 597 -25.27 -27.32 31.88
C SER A 597 -24.88 -27.72 33.31
N ASP A 598 -23.81 -27.16 33.89
CA ASP A 598 -23.17 -27.75 35.07
C ASP A 598 -23.33 -26.92 36.37
N SER A 599 -23.30 -25.57 36.27
CA SER A 599 -23.45 -24.64 37.40
C SER A 599 -24.53 -23.61 37.13
N ALA A 600 -25.19 -23.11 38.18
CA ALA A 600 -26.17 -22.03 38.04
C ALA A 600 -25.50 -20.76 37.52
N ILE A 601 -26.06 -20.16 36.47
CA ILE A 601 -25.67 -18.87 35.94
C ILE A 601 -26.50 -17.78 36.61
N ASN A 602 -25.87 -16.71 37.05
CA ASN A 602 -26.58 -15.53 37.55
C ASN A 602 -26.79 -14.57 36.38
N THR A 603 -28.03 -14.44 35.91
CA THR A 603 -28.35 -13.43 34.90
C THR A 603 -28.73 -12.11 35.57
N ALA A 604 -28.16 -11.02 35.07
CA ALA A 604 -28.45 -9.66 35.54
C ALA A 604 -29.74 -9.08 34.92
N SER A 605 -30.35 -9.80 33.96
CA SER A 605 -31.58 -9.37 33.29
C SER A 605 -32.72 -9.17 34.28
N GLN A 606 -33.36 -7.99 34.21
CA GLN A 606 -34.46 -7.62 35.10
C GLN A 606 -35.79 -8.28 34.72
N HIS A 607 -35.97 -8.66 33.44
CA HIS A 607 -37.17 -9.33 32.96
C HIS A 607 -36.81 -10.35 31.88
N ILE A 608 -37.34 -11.57 31.98
CA ILE A 608 -37.22 -12.57 30.92
C ILE A 608 -38.62 -12.95 30.43
N ASN A 609 -38.87 -12.70 29.16
CA ASN A 609 -40.12 -13.02 28.48
C ASN A 609 -39.91 -14.22 27.55
N ILE A 610 -40.70 -15.28 27.77
CA ILE A 610 -40.67 -16.47 26.92
C ILE A 610 -41.96 -16.44 26.08
N HIS A 611 -41.81 -16.08 24.81
CA HIS A 611 -42.93 -15.95 23.85
C HIS A 611 -43.36 -17.32 23.32
N ASN A 612 -44.40 -17.33 22.47
CA ASN A 612 -44.88 -18.54 21.82
C ASN A 612 -43.74 -19.23 21.03
N SER A 613 -43.49 -20.51 21.30
CA SER A 613 -42.37 -21.32 20.73
C SER A 613 -40.97 -20.93 21.22
N GLY A 614 -40.84 -19.92 22.09
CA GLY A 614 -39.60 -19.65 22.81
C GLY A 614 -39.37 -20.67 23.92
N VAL A 615 -38.10 -21.03 24.14
CA VAL A 615 -37.69 -21.95 25.20
C VAL A 615 -36.59 -21.33 26.04
N MET A 616 -36.73 -21.41 27.36
CA MET A 616 -35.65 -21.14 28.31
C MET A 616 -35.27 -22.45 29.00
N SER A 617 -33.98 -22.76 29.08
CA SER A 617 -33.49 -24.00 29.73
C SER A 617 -32.21 -23.78 30.56
N GLY A 618 -31.82 -24.80 31.32
CA GLY A 618 -30.55 -24.83 32.06
C GLY A 618 -30.67 -24.55 33.55
N ASN A 619 -29.55 -24.16 34.18
CA ASN A 619 -29.46 -23.79 35.58
C ASN A 619 -29.25 -22.29 35.71
N VAL A 620 -30.22 -21.55 36.26
CA VAL A 620 -30.21 -20.08 36.23
C VAL A 620 -30.81 -19.46 37.48
N THR A 621 -30.15 -18.43 37.99
CA THR A 621 -30.66 -17.48 38.97
C THR A 621 -30.98 -16.17 38.25
N THR A 622 -32.24 -15.74 38.25
CA THR A 622 -32.63 -14.49 37.59
C THR A 622 -32.67 -13.32 38.57
N ALA A 623 -32.12 -12.17 38.17
CA ALA A 623 -32.18 -10.95 38.97
C ALA A 623 -33.62 -10.44 39.14
N GLY A 624 -34.45 -10.56 38.11
CA GLY A 624 -35.87 -10.20 38.17
C GLY A 624 -36.83 -11.28 37.65
N ASP A 625 -37.97 -10.82 37.13
CA ASP A 625 -39.14 -11.67 36.86
C ASP A 625 -39.01 -12.49 35.57
N VAL A 626 -39.59 -13.69 35.57
CA VAL A 626 -39.75 -14.54 34.38
C VAL A 626 -41.22 -14.63 34.01
N ASN A 627 -41.57 -14.25 32.77
CA ASN A 627 -42.92 -14.32 32.23
C ASN A 627 -42.99 -15.36 31.10
N VAL A 628 -43.75 -16.45 31.33
CA VAL A 628 -44.01 -17.48 30.32
C VAL A 628 -45.34 -17.19 29.64
N MET A 629 -45.29 -16.73 28.39
CA MET A 629 -46.49 -16.46 27.60
C MET A 629 -47.13 -17.75 27.07
N SER A 630 -48.36 -17.66 26.55
CA SER A 630 -49.03 -18.82 25.95
C SER A 630 -48.19 -19.43 24.83
N GLY A 631 -47.86 -20.72 24.96
CA GLY A 631 -47.01 -21.44 24.01
C GLY A 631 -45.50 -21.32 24.25
N GLY A 632 -45.06 -20.54 25.23
CA GLY A 632 -43.68 -20.52 25.70
C GLY A 632 -43.36 -21.71 26.61
N THR A 633 -42.09 -22.12 26.65
CA THR A 633 -41.64 -23.26 27.46
C THR A 633 -40.50 -22.87 28.39
N LEU A 634 -40.63 -23.20 29.68
CA LEU A 634 -39.55 -23.12 30.66
C LEU A 634 -39.13 -24.54 31.07
N ARG A 635 -37.90 -24.94 30.73
CA ARG A 635 -37.31 -26.26 30.99
C ARG A 635 -36.30 -26.18 32.14
N VAL A 636 -36.75 -26.40 33.37
CA VAL A 636 -35.92 -26.24 34.57
C VAL A 636 -35.11 -27.49 34.92
N ALA A 637 -33.83 -27.31 35.24
CA ALA A 637 -33.00 -28.30 35.93
C ALA A 637 -32.76 -27.89 37.41
N LYS A 638 -32.28 -26.66 37.66
CA LYS A 638 -32.30 -25.93 38.94
C LYS A 638 -32.42 -24.42 38.67
N THR A 639 -33.55 -23.80 39.06
CA THR A 639 -33.82 -22.39 38.76
C THR A 639 -34.24 -21.63 40.02
N THR A 640 -33.60 -20.48 40.28
CA THR A 640 -33.96 -19.54 41.36
C THR A 640 -34.44 -18.24 40.71
N ILE A 641 -35.62 -17.74 41.06
CA ILE A 641 -36.21 -16.55 40.43
C ILE A 641 -36.38 -15.45 41.47
N GLY A 642 -35.73 -14.32 41.26
CA GLY A 642 -35.82 -13.11 42.09
C GLY A 642 -35.19 -13.27 43.48
N GLU A 643 -34.36 -12.31 43.90
CA GLU A 643 -33.79 -12.28 45.26
C GLU A 643 -34.76 -11.68 46.31
N SER A 644 -35.98 -11.28 45.93
CA SER A 644 -37.02 -10.82 46.86
C SER A 644 -38.40 -11.42 46.54
N ALA A 645 -38.98 -12.17 47.48
CA ALA A 645 -40.37 -12.66 47.56
C ALA A 645 -41.21 -12.59 46.25
N ALA A 646 -41.04 -13.56 45.36
CA ALA A 646 -41.72 -13.63 44.06
C ALA A 646 -43.26 -13.67 44.17
N THR A 647 -43.94 -12.85 43.36
CA THR A 647 -45.36 -13.02 43.02
C THR A 647 -45.46 -13.86 41.76
N TRP A 648 -46.00 -15.07 41.87
CA TRP A 648 -46.24 -15.95 40.73
C TRP A 648 -47.38 -15.41 39.85
N ARG A 649 -47.12 -15.17 38.56
CA ARG A 649 -48.16 -15.07 37.53
C ARG A 649 -47.93 -16.15 36.48
N MET A 650 -48.20 -17.40 36.85
CA MET A 650 -48.23 -18.52 35.92
C MET A 650 -49.60 -18.56 35.20
N ALA A 651 -49.61 -18.35 33.88
CA ALA A 651 -50.77 -18.58 33.03
C ALA A 651 -50.50 -19.70 32.02
N ALA A 652 -50.14 -20.91 32.48
CA ALA A 652 -50.04 -22.07 31.59
C ALA A 652 -50.32 -23.40 32.32
N ARG A 653 -51.06 -24.29 31.62
CA ARG A 653 -51.40 -25.65 32.04
C ARG A 653 -50.19 -26.58 31.84
N PHE A 654 -49.83 -27.34 32.88
CA PHE A 654 -48.86 -28.42 32.79
C PHE A 654 -49.37 -29.53 31.85
N LYS A 655 -48.52 -30.03 30.96
CA LYS A 655 -48.67 -31.31 30.27
C LYS A 655 -47.41 -32.12 30.45
#